data_AF-A0A3S0HR07-F1
#
_entry.id   AF-A0A3S0HR07-F1
#
_cell.length_a   1.000
_cell.length_b   1.000
_cell.length_c   1.000
_cell.angle_alpha   90.00
_cell.angle_beta   90.00
_cell.angle_gamma   90.00
#
_symmetry.space_group_name_H-M   'P 1'
#
loop_
_entity.id
_entity.type
_entity.pdbx_description
1 polymer ?
#
loop_
_entity_poly.entity_id
_entity_poly.type
_entity_poly.pdbx_seq_one_letter_code
_entity_poly.pdbx_strand_id
1 'polypeptide(L)'
;MKNGFRPLFFLGLSAAAALSVVVYSGQHAPLEASSHREAPLIADDPLADNTDLYAFRSPDDDSKITIIANYIPLELPQGGPNYNTFGENVRYEIHIKNRPTSTSDDITYRFTFTRVNQDPTTFFNIRLGQQNLKTTYTLEQSLAGAAFTTLVTNGVVPPPNVGPRSITSAAGLGAASYNALMTGAIQTLGNGMKVFCGPTDDPFFVDLGGIFDLGGVRAPGQARDGVARKNTHAIALQIPINMLQKDGKTAAQAVNILDSDFVIGVWASASRPALRTLNTNGTQTHSGSWVQVSRIGMPLTNEVINPIGAKDAWNATTPYAEAAATDDYLSNPELGLYMATGQANGQTYYGAAVPGLSALRIQSASLAGSPGLPAPGFDFRNGAAGLSGLIGNSALNGTALAANAYGPYLLRAGKPRSVDILPIFHTGVPNAIPYQLATGKTARNPLTAGKPFINNFLLANPTAANPGGDMLRLNMAVPVTPRNSADFSSEGLLQAAVLGLTDSRFNASNALQAIPNMDGFPNGRRLEDDVTRIELQAVGGAVLAAIGLFYDDYTASTASPLTPQLLGVVGFNAGVTANDTTLRTTFPFAQTPWSGTNAQRVALAQRSGGLGLQPQVMVAQVYPNPFVAGATIRYETAVRMPITITIVDMMGREIATPVRNKTVSAGVHEYKWEPTRLAAGEYIAVVKTGNTTLQSVHVLHRNE
;
A
#
# COMPACT_ATOMS: atom_id res chain seq x y z
N MET A 1 11.04 -85.42 -32.60
CA MET A 1 10.27 -84.83 -33.71
C MET A 1 10.64 -83.35 -33.80
N LYS A 2 11.28 -82.99 -34.92
CA LYS A 2 11.75 -81.66 -35.39
C LYS A 2 12.50 -80.75 -34.40
N ASN A 3 13.83 -80.97 -34.39
CA ASN A 3 14.97 -80.07 -34.12
C ASN A 3 14.73 -78.64 -34.66
N GLY A 4 15.33 -77.53 -34.20
CA GLY A 4 16.51 -77.28 -33.37
C GLY A 4 17.17 -75.96 -33.85
N PHE A 5 18.01 -75.38 -32.98
CA PHE A 5 19.08 -74.39 -33.27
C PHE A 5 18.77 -72.89 -33.52
N ARG A 6 19.27 -72.07 -32.58
CA ARG A 6 19.80 -70.68 -32.72
C ARG A 6 21.30 -70.78 -33.17
N PRO A 7 22.02 -69.76 -33.73
CA PRO A 7 22.11 -68.36 -33.24
C PRO A 7 22.55 -67.20 -34.23
N LEU A 8 22.54 -65.95 -33.70
CA LEU A 8 23.42 -64.76 -33.91
C LEU A 8 23.80 -64.21 -35.31
N PHE A 9 23.38 -62.97 -35.65
CA PHE A 9 24.21 -61.73 -35.80
C PHE A 9 23.41 -60.53 -36.39
N PHE A 10 23.91 -59.32 -36.12
CA PHE A 10 23.38 -57.93 -36.23
C PHE A 10 22.92 -57.42 -37.62
N LEU A 11 21.91 -56.51 -37.66
CA LEU A 11 21.98 -55.08 -38.09
C LEU A 11 20.57 -54.46 -38.36
N GLY A 12 20.31 -53.23 -37.89
CA GLY A 12 19.27 -52.33 -38.44
C GLY A 12 18.51 -51.41 -37.45
N LEU A 13 19.12 -50.25 -37.14
CA LEU A 13 18.56 -48.93 -36.73
C LEU A 13 17.01 -48.75 -36.79
N SER A 14 16.28 -48.07 -35.88
CA SER A 14 16.56 -46.83 -35.14
C SER A 14 15.54 -46.59 -33.98
N ALA A 15 16.03 -46.05 -32.87
CA ALA A 15 15.39 -45.09 -31.94
C ALA A 15 13.95 -45.31 -31.41
N ALA A 16 13.81 -45.83 -30.19
CA ALA A 16 12.85 -45.34 -29.19
C ALA A 16 13.12 -45.95 -27.79
N ALA A 17 12.87 -45.14 -26.76
CA ALA A 17 12.79 -45.47 -25.33
C ALA A 17 14.12 -45.58 -24.54
N ALA A 18 14.62 -44.42 -24.11
CA ALA A 18 15.53 -44.30 -22.97
C ALA A 18 14.91 -43.41 -21.89
N LEU A 19 14.91 -43.96 -20.67
CA LEU A 19 14.94 -43.32 -19.35
C LEU A 19 13.77 -42.41 -18.92
N SER A 20 12.84 -43.05 -18.21
CA SER A 20 11.98 -42.49 -17.19
C SER A 20 12.77 -42.24 -15.89
N VAL A 21 13.29 -41.02 -15.69
CA VAL A 21 13.42 -40.33 -14.38
C VAL A 21 13.54 -38.82 -14.70
N VAL A 22 12.41 -38.13 -14.80
CA VAL A 22 12.38 -36.68 -14.60
C VAL A 22 11.82 -36.46 -13.21
N VAL A 23 12.71 -36.11 -12.28
CA VAL A 23 12.36 -35.58 -10.98
C VAL A 23 11.56 -34.31 -11.22
N TYR A 24 10.28 -34.38 -10.88
CA TYR A 24 9.32 -33.30 -10.88
C TYR A 24 9.79 -32.24 -9.88
N SER A 25 10.54 -31.24 -10.35
CA SER A 25 10.87 -30.04 -9.58
C SER A 25 9.62 -29.19 -9.44
N GLY A 26 8.79 -29.51 -8.45
CA GLY A 26 7.65 -28.71 -8.01
C GLY A 26 8.09 -27.42 -7.30
N GLN A 27 8.81 -26.54 -8.00
CA GLN A 27 8.92 -25.14 -7.64
C GLN A 27 7.80 -24.37 -8.34
N HIS A 28 6.57 -24.54 -7.86
CA HIS A 28 5.60 -23.46 -7.97
C HIS A 28 6.03 -22.42 -6.94
N ALA A 29 6.81 -21.44 -7.37
CA ALA A 29 6.77 -20.14 -6.70
C ALA A 29 5.32 -19.68 -6.80
N PRO A 30 4.60 -19.40 -5.70
CA PRO A 30 3.36 -18.67 -5.82
C PRO A 30 3.70 -17.36 -6.53
N LEU A 31 3.04 -17.10 -7.67
CA LEU A 31 2.96 -15.75 -8.22
C LEU A 31 2.29 -14.90 -7.14
N GLU A 32 3.07 -14.14 -6.37
CA GLU A 32 2.52 -13.07 -5.57
C GLU A 32 2.27 -11.90 -6.52
N ALA A 33 1.03 -11.80 -7.01
CA ALA A 33 0.52 -10.61 -7.65
C ALA A 33 0.13 -9.61 -6.55
N SER A 34 0.54 -8.35 -6.71
CA SER A 34 0.39 -7.27 -5.74
C SER A 34 0.34 -5.94 -6.50
N SER A 35 0.09 -4.81 -5.82
CA SER A 35 0.44 -3.44 -6.28
C SER A 35 1.96 -3.22 -6.47
N HIS A 36 2.66 -4.32 -6.63
CA HIS A 36 4.08 -4.57 -6.60
C HIS A 36 4.21 -5.63 -7.67
N ARG A 37 4.31 -5.22 -8.95
CA ARG A 37 4.12 -6.03 -10.17
C ARG A 37 2.66 -6.05 -10.65
N GLU A 38 2.04 -4.89 -10.70
CA GLU A 38 0.64 -4.71 -11.03
C GLU A 38 0.33 -5.02 -12.50
N ALA A 39 1.31 -4.92 -13.42
CA ALA A 39 1.17 -5.24 -14.84
C ALA A 39 2.19 -6.29 -15.32
N PRO A 40 1.87 -7.08 -16.38
CA PRO A 40 2.78 -8.09 -16.89
C PRO A 40 4.20 -7.59 -17.25
N LEU A 41 4.33 -6.45 -17.95
CA LEU A 41 5.67 -5.98 -18.37
C LEU A 41 6.47 -5.38 -17.20
N ILE A 42 5.80 -4.70 -16.28
CA ILE A 42 6.49 -4.10 -15.13
C ILE A 42 6.93 -5.17 -14.11
N ALA A 43 6.23 -6.30 -14.07
CA ALA A 43 6.64 -7.46 -13.27
C ALA A 43 8.05 -7.98 -13.63
N ASP A 44 8.45 -7.81 -14.89
CA ASP A 44 9.76 -8.17 -15.42
C ASP A 44 10.80 -7.02 -15.29
N ASP A 45 10.39 -5.83 -14.85
CA ASP A 45 11.24 -4.65 -14.62
C ASP A 45 11.03 -4.00 -13.23
N PRO A 46 11.41 -4.70 -12.15
CA PRO A 46 11.16 -4.26 -10.77
C PRO A 46 11.83 -2.92 -10.41
N LEU A 47 12.83 -2.46 -11.16
CA LEU A 47 13.49 -1.18 -10.87
C LEU A 47 12.66 0.04 -11.30
N ALA A 48 11.73 -0.16 -12.25
CA ALA A 48 10.82 0.88 -12.72
C ALA A 48 9.40 0.74 -12.12
N ASP A 49 9.16 -0.34 -11.38
CA ASP A 49 7.88 -0.65 -10.75
C ASP A 49 7.56 0.36 -9.64
N ASN A 50 6.53 1.17 -9.89
CA ASN A 50 6.01 2.16 -8.95
C ASN A 50 4.98 1.50 -8.05
N THR A 51 5.34 1.21 -6.80
CA THR A 51 4.48 0.42 -5.91
C THR A 51 3.36 1.24 -5.28
N ASP A 52 3.66 2.49 -4.92
CA ASP A 52 2.70 3.36 -4.22
C ASP A 52 3.01 4.84 -4.44
N LEU A 53 1.98 5.67 -4.31
CA LEU A 53 2.09 7.12 -4.17
C LEU A 53 1.27 7.61 -2.97
N TYR A 54 1.87 8.52 -2.22
CA TYR A 54 1.27 9.20 -1.07
C TYR A 54 1.37 10.71 -1.27
N ALA A 55 0.32 11.44 -0.92
CA ALA A 55 0.29 12.90 -0.98
C ALA A 55 -0.60 13.42 0.14
N PHE A 56 -0.03 14.06 1.15
CA PHE A 56 -0.76 14.48 2.34
C PHE A 56 -0.17 15.75 2.95
N ARG A 57 -0.99 16.52 3.67
CA ARG A 57 -0.51 17.67 4.43
C ARG A 57 0.39 17.19 5.58
N SER A 58 1.59 17.76 5.71
CA SER A 58 2.61 17.23 6.61
C SER A 58 2.17 17.39 8.08
N PRO A 59 2.20 16.31 8.88
CA PRO A 59 1.76 16.36 10.28
C PRO A 59 2.76 17.06 11.22
N ASP A 60 4.02 17.22 10.81
CA ASP A 60 5.05 17.96 11.56
C ASP A 60 5.11 19.46 11.21
N ASP A 61 4.50 19.88 10.10
CA ASP A 61 4.50 21.26 9.59
C ASP A 61 3.29 21.46 8.66
N ASP A 62 2.20 22.01 9.18
CA ASP A 62 0.94 22.17 8.44
C ASP A 62 1.00 23.22 7.32
N SER A 63 2.13 23.90 7.13
CA SER A 63 2.38 24.78 5.98
C SER A 63 2.92 24.04 4.75
N LYS A 64 3.12 22.71 4.86
CA LYS A 64 3.76 21.88 3.84
C LYS A 64 2.92 20.66 3.45
N ILE A 65 3.19 20.16 2.25
CA ILE A 65 2.70 18.90 1.74
C ILE A 65 3.87 17.92 1.64
N THR A 66 3.63 16.67 2.03
CA THR A 66 4.53 15.56 1.79
C THR A 66 4.02 14.71 0.64
N ILE A 67 4.89 14.44 -0.32
CA ILE A 67 4.66 13.51 -1.43
C ILE A 67 5.71 12.40 -1.35
N ILE A 68 5.29 11.15 -1.42
CA ILE A 68 6.19 9.98 -1.38
C ILE A 68 5.81 9.05 -2.53
N ALA A 69 6.73 8.80 -3.45
CA ALA A 69 6.59 7.79 -4.49
C ALA A 69 7.51 6.62 -4.15
N ASN A 70 6.93 5.44 -3.94
CA ASN A 70 7.67 4.21 -3.68
C ASN A 70 7.91 3.45 -4.97
N TYR A 71 9.08 2.83 -5.04
CA TYR A 71 9.54 2.02 -6.16
C TYR A 71 10.25 0.79 -5.64
N ILE A 72 10.37 -0.21 -6.51
CA ILE A 72 11.08 -1.46 -6.23
C ILE A 72 10.36 -2.28 -5.16
N PRO A 73 9.56 -3.26 -5.59
CA PRO A 73 8.73 -4.02 -4.68
C PRO A 73 9.47 -5.10 -3.89
N LEU A 74 8.88 -5.47 -2.74
CA LEU A 74 9.11 -6.73 -2.04
C LEU A 74 10.59 -7.00 -1.74
N GLU A 75 11.35 -5.95 -1.40
CA GLU A 75 12.78 -6.08 -1.22
C GLU A 75 13.08 -6.91 0.03
N LEU A 76 13.83 -8.00 -0.16
CA LEU A 76 14.29 -8.83 0.94
C LEU A 76 15.46 -8.14 1.66
N PRO A 77 15.35 -7.84 2.97
CA PRO A 77 16.43 -7.16 3.70
C PRO A 77 17.74 -7.96 3.74
N GLN A 78 17.64 -9.29 3.70
CA GLN A 78 18.75 -10.24 3.62
C GLN A 78 19.07 -10.71 2.19
N GLY A 79 18.54 -10.03 1.16
CA GLY A 79 18.67 -10.39 -0.26
C GLY A 79 20.05 -10.15 -0.89
N GLY A 80 21.12 -10.10 -0.09
CA GLY A 80 22.48 -9.94 -0.60
C GLY A 80 22.96 -11.14 -1.45
N PRO A 81 24.13 -11.05 -2.09
CA PRO A 81 25.18 -10.04 -1.91
C PRO A 81 24.97 -8.75 -2.72
N ASN A 82 24.05 -8.74 -3.69
CA ASN A 82 23.67 -7.57 -4.48
C ASN A 82 22.31 -7.06 -4.01
N TYR A 83 22.28 -5.87 -3.43
CA TYR A 83 21.08 -5.25 -2.91
C TYR A 83 20.42 -4.37 -3.96
N ASN A 84 19.11 -4.15 -3.80
CA ASN A 84 18.35 -3.24 -4.65
C ASN A 84 18.84 -1.79 -4.49
N THR A 85 18.67 -1.03 -5.57
CA THR A 85 18.97 0.41 -5.67
C THR A 85 18.21 0.96 -6.87
N PHE A 86 17.89 2.26 -6.85
CA PHE A 86 17.41 2.97 -8.03
C PHE A 86 18.29 2.71 -9.27
N GLY A 87 17.64 2.58 -10.44
CA GLY A 87 18.30 2.29 -11.70
C GLY A 87 18.90 3.54 -12.36
N GLU A 88 20.10 3.42 -12.93
CA GLU A 88 20.78 4.53 -13.65
C GLU A 88 20.17 4.82 -15.02
N ASN A 89 19.46 3.85 -15.56
CA ASN A 89 18.73 3.91 -16.82
C ASN A 89 17.21 4.01 -16.59
N VAL A 90 16.78 4.48 -15.43
CA VAL A 90 15.39 4.88 -15.14
C VAL A 90 15.36 6.38 -14.91
N ARG A 91 14.33 7.03 -15.43
CA ARG A 91 13.94 8.37 -15.04
C ARG A 91 12.69 8.26 -14.19
N TYR A 92 12.78 8.72 -12.94
CA TYR A 92 11.65 8.74 -12.00
C TYR A 92 11.12 10.17 -11.92
N GLU A 93 9.81 10.34 -11.98
CA GLU A 93 9.18 11.66 -11.99
C GLU A 93 7.98 11.71 -11.05
N ILE A 94 7.86 12.82 -10.31
CA ILE A 94 6.66 13.21 -9.57
C ILE A 94 6.07 14.41 -10.29
N HIS A 95 4.80 14.30 -10.65
CA HIS A 95 4.07 15.26 -11.46
C HIS A 95 2.95 15.87 -10.66
N ILE A 96 2.80 17.19 -10.76
CA ILE A 96 1.78 17.96 -10.05
C ILE A 96 1.03 18.84 -11.03
N LYS A 97 -0.30 18.72 -10.98
CA LYS A 97 -1.25 19.61 -11.62
C LYS A 97 -1.85 20.54 -10.57
N ASN A 98 -1.86 21.84 -10.85
CA ASN A 98 -2.47 22.83 -9.96
C ASN A 98 -3.34 23.86 -10.71
N ARG A 99 -3.40 23.77 -12.05
CA ARG A 99 -4.31 24.56 -12.88
C ARG A 99 -5.30 23.66 -13.61
N PRO A 100 -6.61 23.95 -13.51
CA PRO A 100 -7.62 23.17 -14.25
C PRO A 100 -7.57 23.43 -15.75
N THR A 101 -6.95 24.54 -16.20
CA THR A 101 -6.90 24.92 -17.61
C THR A 101 -5.66 24.41 -18.35
N SER A 102 -4.64 23.94 -17.64
CA SER A 102 -3.46 23.32 -18.28
C SER A 102 -3.86 21.95 -18.85
N THR A 103 -3.23 21.54 -19.95
CA THR A 103 -3.43 20.21 -20.57
C THR A 103 -2.22 19.29 -20.35
N SER A 104 -1.37 19.65 -19.38
CA SER A 104 -0.16 18.94 -18.96
C SER A 104 0.10 19.25 -17.48
N ASP A 105 1.17 18.69 -16.94
CA ASP A 105 1.63 18.98 -15.58
C ASP A 105 2.09 20.44 -15.45
N ASP A 106 1.80 21.04 -14.29
CA ASP A 106 2.21 22.40 -13.95
C ASP A 106 3.56 22.42 -13.24
N ILE A 107 3.93 21.32 -12.55
CA ILE A 107 5.22 21.15 -11.89
C ILE A 107 5.65 19.68 -12.07
N THR A 108 6.89 19.46 -12.50
CA THR A 108 7.48 18.11 -12.57
C THR A 108 8.80 18.11 -11.82
N TYR A 109 8.96 17.16 -10.90
CA TYR A 109 10.23 16.85 -10.26
C TYR A 109 10.80 15.58 -10.87
N ARG A 110 12.01 15.66 -11.40
CA ARG A 110 12.70 14.55 -12.05
C ARG A 110 13.92 14.12 -11.26
N PHE A 111 14.06 12.81 -11.10
CA PHE A 111 15.16 12.16 -10.42
C PHE A 111 15.89 11.22 -11.39
N THR A 112 17.20 11.38 -11.46
CA THR A 112 18.11 10.44 -12.13
C THR A 112 19.21 10.02 -11.17
N PHE A 113 19.68 8.78 -11.28
CA PHE A 113 20.58 8.17 -10.32
C PHE A 113 21.89 7.73 -10.97
N THR A 114 22.98 7.74 -10.21
CA THR A 114 24.30 7.29 -10.63
C THR A 114 24.94 6.46 -9.53
N ARG A 115 25.64 5.39 -9.92
CA ARG A 115 26.25 4.43 -8.99
C ARG A 115 27.75 4.33 -9.20
N VAL A 116 28.48 4.21 -8.10
CA VAL A 116 29.92 3.98 -8.12
C VAL A 116 30.26 2.82 -7.19
N ASN A 117 31.14 1.93 -7.64
CA ASN A 117 31.80 0.96 -6.77
C ASN A 117 33.05 1.59 -6.17
N GLN A 118 33.07 1.77 -4.86
CA GLN A 118 34.25 2.33 -4.20
C GLN A 118 35.38 1.30 -3.99
N ASP A 119 35.05 0.00 -3.91
CA ASP A 119 36.03 -1.08 -3.85
C ASP A 119 35.53 -2.31 -4.64
N PRO A 120 35.69 -2.31 -5.98
CA PRO A 120 35.20 -3.40 -6.82
C PRO A 120 36.00 -4.71 -6.67
N THR A 121 37.02 -4.77 -5.81
CA THR A 121 37.85 -5.97 -5.60
C THR A 121 37.22 -6.98 -4.64
N THR A 122 36.07 -6.65 -4.05
CA THR A 122 35.36 -7.50 -3.09
C THR A 122 33.91 -7.73 -3.50
N PHE A 123 33.35 -8.86 -3.06
CA PHE A 123 31.91 -9.12 -3.16
C PHE A 123 31.11 -8.47 -2.02
N PHE A 124 31.76 -8.00 -0.96
CA PHE A 124 31.04 -7.31 0.12
C PHE A 124 30.52 -5.96 -0.38
N ASN A 125 29.24 -5.69 -0.13
CA ASN A 125 28.66 -4.39 -0.47
C ASN A 125 29.30 -3.26 0.35
N ILE A 126 29.66 -3.53 1.60
CA ILE A 126 30.27 -2.55 2.51
C ILE A 126 31.42 -3.21 3.27
N ARG A 127 32.61 -2.58 3.24
CA ARG A 127 33.74 -2.90 4.12
C ARG A 127 34.70 -1.72 4.25
N LEU A 128 35.38 -1.61 5.39
CA LEU A 128 36.50 -0.70 5.63
C LEU A 128 36.21 0.76 5.23
N GLY A 129 35.03 1.26 5.55
CA GLY A 129 34.58 2.62 5.21
C GLY A 129 34.15 2.83 3.76
N GLN A 130 34.21 1.81 2.90
CA GLN A 130 33.81 1.87 1.49
C GLN A 130 32.47 1.16 1.25
N GLN A 131 31.71 1.67 0.28
CA GLN A 131 30.43 1.15 -0.20
C GLN A 131 30.50 0.91 -1.71
N ASN A 132 30.20 -0.33 -2.12
CA ASN A 132 29.91 -0.69 -3.50
C ASN A 132 28.44 -0.41 -3.83
N LEU A 133 28.16 -0.14 -5.09
CA LEU A 133 26.85 0.38 -5.54
C LEU A 133 26.45 1.62 -4.73
N LYS A 134 27.42 2.51 -4.45
CA LYS A 134 27.14 3.79 -3.81
C LYS A 134 26.34 4.66 -4.76
N THR A 135 25.08 4.90 -4.41
CA THR A 135 24.13 5.61 -5.26
C THR A 135 24.02 7.08 -4.86
N THR A 136 23.99 7.94 -5.87
CA THR A 136 23.69 9.37 -5.74
C THR A 136 22.60 9.76 -6.74
N TYR A 137 21.96 10.90 -6.53
CA TYR A 137 20.90 11.40 -7.40
C TYR A 137 21.10 12.86 -7.81
N THR A 138 20.51 13.19 -8.95
CA THR A 138 20.23 14.57 -9.36
C THR A 138 18.72 14.78 -9.30
N LEU A 139 18.29 15.86 -8.63
CA LEU A 139 16.91 16.33 -8.64
C LEU A 139 16.81 17.57 -9.52
N GLU A 140 15.90 17.54 -10.48
CA GLU A 140 15.59 18.66 -11.36
C GLU A 140 14.10 19.01 -11.29
N GLN A 141 13.75 20.26 -11.58
CA GLN A 141 12.38 20.74 -11.60
C GLN A 141 12.06 21.43 -12.92
N SER A 142 10.87 21.14 -13.47
CA SER A 142 10.23 21.93 -14.52
C SER A 142 8.97 22.59 -13.97
N LEU A 143 8.74 23.85 -14.37
CA LEU A 143 7.53 24.62 -14.06
C LEU A 143 6.82 24.95 -15.37
N ALA A 144 5.53 24.58 -15.47
CA ALA A 144 4.68 24.80 -16.63
C ALA A 144 5.33 24.37 -17.97
N GLY A 145 6.03 23.23 -17.98
CA GLY A 145 6.70 22.69 -19.16
C GLY A 145 7.98 23.41 -19.58
N ALA A 146 8.48 24.36 -18.77
CA ALA A 146 9.76 25.02 -19.04
C ALA A 146 10.95 24.05 -18.95
N ALA A 147 12.13 24.51 -19.40
CA ALA A 147 13.36 23.73 -19.27
C ALA A 147 13.64 23.37 -17.80
N PHE A 148 14.15 22.15 -17.59
CA PHE A 148 14.46 21.66 -16.25
C PHE A 148 15.61 22.46 -15.62
N THR A 149 15.45 22.80 -14.34
CA THR A 149 16.45 23.43 -13.50
C THR A 149 16.90 22.46 -12.41
N THR A 150 18.21 22.29 -12.24
CA THR A 150 18.77 21.41 -11.20
C THR A 150 18.59 22.03 -9.81
N LEU A 151 17.98 21.28 -8.90
CA LEU A 151 17.79 21.66 -7.50
C LEU A 151 18.79 20.99 -6.55
N VAL A 152 19.16 19.73 -6.84
CA VAL A 152 20.16 18.97 -6.08
C VAL A 152 21.09 18.27 -7.06
N THR A 153 22.39 18.35 -6.82
CA THR A 153 23.42 17.58 -7.51
C THR A 153 24.15 16.70 -6.50
N ASN A 154 24.42 15.45 -6.84
CA ASN A 154 25.09 14.48 -5.96
C ASN A 154 24.36 14.27 -4.63
N GLY A 155 23.02 14.30 -4.63
CA GLY A 155 22.22 13.93 -3.46
C GLY A 155 22.50 12.49 -3.07
N VAL A 156 22.58 12.20 -1.76
CA VAL A 156 22.99 10.87 -1.27
C VAL A 156 21.79 9.95 -1.14
N VAL A 157 21.93 8.71 -1.59
CA VAL A 157 21.05 7.60 -1.22
C VAL A 157 21.73 6.80 -0.11
N PRO A 158 21.12 6.62 1.07
CA PRO A 158 21.75 5.83 2.13
C PRO A 158 21.90 4.37 1.67
N PRO A 159 22.91 3.64 2.16
CA PRO A 159 23.11 2.24 1.80
C PRO A 159 21.93 1.36 2.24
N PRO A 160 21.76 0.18 1.65
CA PRO A 160 20.89 -0.86 2.20
C PRO A 160 21.26 -1.18 3.66
N ASN A 161 20.26 -1.50 4.49
CA ASN A 161 20.50 -1.87 5.89
C ASN A 161 21.01 -3.32 6.01
N VAL A 162 22.21 -3.58 5.53
CA VAL A 162 22.81 -4.93 5.46
C VAL A 162 22.85 -5.62 6.83
N GLY A 163 23.26 -4.89 7.87
CA GLY A 163 23.41 -5.42 9.22
C GLY A 163 24.42 -4.65 10.07
N PRO A 164 24.47 -4.87 11.40
CA PRO A 164 25.32 -4.12 12.31
C PRO A 164 26.82 -4.13 11.94
N ARG A 165 27.33 -5.25 11.42
CA ARG A 165 28.74 -5.32 10.99
C ARG A 165 29.04 -4.37 9.83
N SER A 166 28.15 -4.27 8.84
CA SER A 166 28.33 -3.36 7.71
C SER A 166 28.02 -1.91 8.08
N ILE A 167 27.03 -1.67 8.92
CA ILE A 167 26.59 -0.30 9.22
C ILE A 167 27.42 0.36 10.32
N THR A 168 27.53 -0.26 11.50
CA THR A 168 28.04 0.43 12.70
C THR A 168 29.45 -0.01 13.13
N SER A 169 29.96 -1.14 12.63
CA SER A 169 31.28 -1.62 13.03
C SER A 169 32.43 -0.94 12.28
N ALA A 170 33.63 -0.98 12.86
CA ALA A 170 34.87 -0.51 12.23
C ALA A 170 35.26 -1.31 10.96
N ALA A 171 34.75 -2.53 10.81
CA ALA A 171 34.93 -3.31 9.58
C ALA A 171 33.95 -2.89 8.47
N GLY A 172 32.91 -2.11 8.80
CA GLY A 172 31.91 -1.57 7.89
C GLY A 172 32.07 -0.06 7.69
N LEU A 173 30.98 0.70 7.73
CA LEU A 173 31.00 2.18 7.61
C LEU A 173 31.36 2.91 8.91
N GLY A 174 31.30 2.24 10.07
CA GLY A 174 31.50 2.89 11.36
C GLY A 174 30.45 3.97 11.69
N ALA A 175 29.25 3.90 11.09
CA ALA A 175 28.19 4.86 11.33
C ALA A 175 27.61 4.72 12.75
N ALA A 176 27.14 5.82 13.35
CA ALA A 176 26.55 5.78 14.69
C ALA A 176 25.31 4.89 14.78
N SER A 177 24.47 4.90 13.74
CA SER A 177 23.31 4.02 13.56
C SER A 177 22.83 4.10 12.12
N TYR A 178 21.94 3.18 11.71
CA TYR A 178 21.28 3.32 10.41
C TYR A 178 20.43 4.61 10.34
N ASN A 179 19.75 4.96 11.43
CA ASN A 179 18.96 6.19 11.51
C ASN A 179 19.82 7.45 11.26
N ALA A 180 21.08 7.45 11.69
CA ALA A 180 22.01 8.55 11.39
C ALA A 180 22.32 8.66 9.89
N LEU A 181 22.47 7.53 9.19
CA LEU A 181 22.67 7.52 7.73
C LEU A 181 21.42 8.03 6.99
N MET A 182 20.24 7.55 7.38
CA MET A 182 18.97 7.99 6.79
C MET A 182 18.73 9.48 7.02
N THR A 183 18.96 9.97 8.25
CA THR A 183 18.81 11.39 8.60
C THR A 183 19.83 12.26 7.85
N GLY A 184 21.08 11.81 7.74
CA GLY A 184 22.12 12.51 7.00
C GLY A 184 21.91 12.56 5.48
N ALA A 185 21.05 11.69 4.94
CA ALA A 185 20.67 11.70 3.53
C ALA A 185 19.58 12.72 3.19
N ILE A 186 18.87 13.28 4.18
CA ILE A 186 17.83 14.29 3.97
C ILE A 186 18.49 15.60 3.51
N GLN A 187 18.14 16.05 2.31
CA GLN A 187 18.53 17.36 1.79
C GLN A 187 17.48 18.40 2.19
N THR A 188 17.91 19.52 2.78
CA THR A 188 17.05 20.70 3.01
C THR A 188 17.51 21.82 2.10
N LEU A 189 16.62 22.29 1.23
CA LEU A 189 16.91 23.33 0.26
C LEU A 189 16.62 24.72 0.83
N GLY A 190 17.26 25.75 0.29
CA GLY A 190 17.11 27.14 0.76
C GLY A 190 15.68 27.71 0.65
N ASN A 191 14.81 27.08 -0.14
CA ASN A 191 13.39 27.41 -0.27
C ASN A 191 12.49 26.67 0.74
N GLY A 192 13.06 25.91 1.68
CA GLY A 192 12.33 25.19 2.71
C GLY A 192 11.82 23.80 2.30
N MET A 193 12.06 23.38 1.05
CA MET A 193 11.76 22.02 0.59
C MET A 193 12.75 21.02 1.23
N LYS A 194 12.25 19.82 1.59
CA LYS A 194 13.10 18.68 1.96
C LYS A 194 12.97 17.55 0.96
N VAL A 195 14.06 16.81 0.77
CA VAL A 195 14.15 15.69 -0.18
C VAL A 195 14.84 14.52 0.50
N PHE A 196 14.30 13.32 0.30
CA PHE A 196 14.93 12.06 0.69
C PHE A 196 14.73 11.04 -0.43
N CYS A 197 15.80 10.33 -0.80
CA CYS A 197 15.73 9.20 -1.72
C CYS A 197 16.45 8.02 -1.07
N GLY A 198 15.80 6.88 -0.89
CA GLY A 198 16.47 5.67 -0.41
C GLY A 198 15.56 4.57 0.10
N PRO A 199 16.16 3.45 0.55
CA PRO A 199 15.41 2.33 1.08
C PRO A 199 14.69 2.71 2.37
N THR A 200 13.46 2.25 2.50
CA THR A 200 12.61 2.35 3.67
C THR A 200 11.95 1.00 3.93
N ASP A 201 11.37 0.84 5.11
CA ASP A 201 10.29 -0.13 5.27
C ASP A 201 9.18 0.17 4.24
N ASP A 202 8.45 -0.86 3.81
CA ASP A 202 7.28 -0.66 2.96
C ASP A 202 6.11 -0.14 3.82
N PRO A 203 5.68 1.12 3.65
CA PRO A 203 4.61 1.66 4.48
C PRO A 203 3.24 1.11 4.12
N PHE A 204 3.11 0.44 2.97
CA PHE A 204 1.87 -0.21 2.59
C PHE A 204 1.61 -1.42 3.47
N PHE A 205 0.35 -1.83 3.57
CA PHE A 205 -0.03 -2.99 4.35
C PHE A 205 -1.28 -3.60 3.73
N VAL A 206 -1.22 -4.89 3.43
CA VAL A 206 -2.34 -5.60 2.85
C VAL A 206 -2.13 -7.09 2.97
N ASP A 207 -3.23 -7.81 3.09
CA ASP A 207 -3.20 -9.26 2.94
C ASP A 207 -3.19 -9.69 1.47
N LEU A 208 -2.03 -9.57 0.80
CA LEU A 208 -1.87 -9.96 -0.61
C LEU A 208 -2.32 -11.40 -0.87
N GLY A 209 -1.87 -12.33 -0.03
CA GLY A 209 -2.18 -13.75 -0.20
C GLY A 209 -3.65 -14.05 -0.02
N GLY A 210 -4.36 -13.34 0.86
CA GLY A 210 -5.80 -13.51 1.04
C GLY A 210 -6.60 -12.80 -0.07
N ILE A 211 -6.27 -11.55 -0.38
CA ILE A 211 -7.06 -10.76 -1.33
C ILE A 211 -6.95 -11.31 -2.76
N PHE A 212 -5.77 -11.73 -3.19
CA PHE A 212 -5.55 -12.31 -4.52
C PHE A 212 -5.83 -13.81 -4.59
N ASP A 213 -6.02 -14.49 -3.45
CA ASP A 213 -6.70 -15.81 -3.39
C ASP A 213 -8.22 -15.61 -3.43
N LEU A 214 -8.69 -15.04 -4.55
CA LEU A 214 -10.09 -14.81 -4.88
C LEU A 214 -10.89 -14.12 -3.76
N GLY A 215 -10.36 -13.02 -3.19
CA GLY A 215 -11.04 -12.28 -2.13
C GLY A 215 -11.22 -13.09 -0.84
N GLY A 216 -10.28 -13.98 -0.54
CA GLY A 216 -10.16 -14.75 0.69
C GLY A 216 -9.83 -13.88 1.90
N VAL A 217 -10.70 -12.90 2.20
CA VAL A 217 -10.59 -11.99 3.35
C VAL A 217 -10.61 -12.80 4.64
N ARG A 218 -9.61 -12.57 5.49
CA ARG A 218 -9.39 -13.30 6.73
C ARG A 218 -9.70 -12.40 7.93
N ALA A 219 -10.16 -13.02 9.02
CA ALA A 219 -10.37 -12.29 10.25
C ALA A 219 -9.06 -11.64 10.76
N PRO A 220 -9.14 -10.49 11.46
CA PRO A 220 -7.98 -9.92 12.13
C PRO A 220 -7.23 -10.96 12.98
N GLY A 221 -5.91 -11.03 12.82
CA GLY A 221 -5.04 -12.03 13.46
C GLY A 221 -4.89 -13.35 12.69
N GLN A 222 -5.72 -13.60 11.66
CA GLN A 222 -5.51 -14.68 10.68
C GLN A 222 -4.97 -14.15 9.34
N ALA A 223 -5.30 -12.90 9.02
CA ALA A 223 -4.74 -12.19 7.89
C ALA A 223 -3.23 -11.99 8.07
N ARG A 224 -2.49 -12.04 6.96
CA ARG A 224 -1.04 -11.85 6.96
C ARG A 224 -0.71 -10.69 6.06
N ASP A 225 -0.07 -9.67 6.62
CA ASP A 225 0.52 -8.61 5.83
C ASP A 225 1.61 -9.19 4.89
N GLY A 226 1.36 -9.07 3.58
CA GLY A 226 2.20 -9.62 2.52
C GLY A 226 3.50 -8.83 2.33
N VAL A 227 3.49 -7.55 2.68
CA VAL A 227 4.64 -6.64 2.54
C VAL A 227 5.36 -6.40 3.87
N ALA A 228 4.82 -6.91 4.98
CA ALA A 228 5.50 -6.91 6.28
C ALA A 228 6.95 -7.42 6.19
N ARG A 229 7.85 -6.68 6.83
CA ARG A 229 9.29 -6.93 6.89
C ARG A 229 9.98 -6.97 5.53
N LYS A 230 9.39 -6.34 4.53
CA LYS A 230 10.01 -6.02 3.25
C LYS A 230 10.43 -4.57 3.25
N ASN A 231 11.39 -4.25 2.41
CA ASN A 231 11.73 -2.87 2.12
C ASN A 231 11.16 -2.48 0.75
N THR A 232 11.16 -1.18 0.51
CA THR A 232 10.95 -0.52 -0.77
C THR A 232 11.93 0.64 -0.89
N HIS A 233 12.03 1.29 -2.04
CA HIS A 233 12.76 2.55 -2.20
C HIS A 233 11.80 3.72 -2.33
N ALA A 234 11.93 4.70 -1.44
CA ALA A 234 11.11 5.90 -1.43
C ALA A 234 11.84 7.08 -2.09
N ILE A 235 11.13 7.83 -2.93
CA ILE A 235 11.41 9.21 -3.31
C ILE A 235 10.42 10.10 -2.57
N ALA A 236 10.90 10.83 -1.56
CA ALA A 236 10.07 11.66 -0.69
C ALA A 236 10.42 13.15 -0.84
N LEU A 237 9.38 13.97 -0.94
CA LEU A 237 9.43 15.43 -0.99
C LEU A 237 8.56 16.00 0.13
N GLN A 238 9.05 17.02 0.85
CA GLN A 238 8.24 17.87 1.71
C GLN A 238 8.33 19.30 1.19
N ILE A 239 7.21 19.85 0.70
CA ILE A 239 7.17 21.04 -0.13
C ILE A 239 6.25 22.09 0.53
N PRO A 240 6.70 23.34 0.71
CA PRO A 240 5.84 24.45 1.10
C PRO A 240 4.60 24.59 0.21
N ILE A 241 3.42 24.77 0.82
CA ILE A 241 2.14 24.89 0.09
C ILE A 241 2.17 26.02 -0.94
N ASN A 242 2.84 27.14 -0.65
CA ASN A 242 2.96 28.26 -1.59
C ASN A 242 3.77 27.92 -2.85
N MET A 243 4.59 26.87 -2.85
CA MET A 243 5.29 26.41 -4.06
C MET A 243 4.40 25.50 -4.92
N LEU A 244 3.38 24.88 -4.33
CA LEU A 244 2.41 24.03 -5.01
C LEU A 244 1.16 24.79 -5.44
N GLN A 245 0.81 25.86 -4.72
CA GLN A 245 -0.35 26.69 -5.03
C GLN A 245 -0.05 27.59 -6.24
N LYS A 246 -0.97 27.59 -7.22
CA LYS A 246 -0.82 28.18 -8.57
C LYS A 246 -0.48 29.68 -8.63
N ASP A 247 -0.76 30.43 -7.57
CA ASP A 247 -0.56 31.88 -7.40
C ASP A 247 0.38 32.21 -6.22
N GLY A 248 1.02 31.22 -5.61
CA GLY A 248 1.92 31.43 -4.47
C GLY A 248 1.24 31.65 -3.11
N LYS A 249 -0.06 31.33 -2.96
CA LYS A 249 -0.78 31.52 -1.70
C LYS A 249 -0.29 30.55 -0.62
N THR A 250 -0.19 31.05 0.60
CA THR A 250 0.08 30.23 1.81
C THR A 250 -1.19 29.54 2.30
N ALA A 251 -1.05 28.49 3.12
CA ALA A 251 -2.19 27.77 3.68
C ALA A 251 -3.15 28.66 4.49
N ALA A 252 -2.63 29.69 5.16
CA ALA A 252 -3.42 30.65 5.94
C ALA A 252 -4.34 31.54 5.07
N GLN A 253 -4.12 31.58 3.76
CA GLN A 253 -4.92 32.35 2.81
C GLN A 253 -6.07 31.53 2.20
N ALA A 254 -6.22 30.26 2.56
CA ALA A 254 -7.37 29.46 2.16
C ALA A 254 -8.64 30.00 2.82
N VAL A 255 -9.72 30.16 2.03
CA VAL A 255 -11.00 30.70 2.53
C VAL A 255 -11.64 29.76 3.55
N ASN A 256 -11.57 28.45 3.30
CA ASN A 256 -12.01 27.38 4.19
C ASN A 256 -11.48 26.03 3.68
N ILE A 257 -11.85 24.94 4.36
CA ILE A 257 -11.42 23.56 4.03
C ILE A 257 -11.93 23.04 2.68
N LEU A 258 -12.80 23.77 1.99
CA LEU A 258 -13.34 23.44 0.66
C LEU A 258 -12.83 24.40 -0.42
N ASP A 259 -11.79 25.19 -0.15
CA ASP A 259 -11.27 26.16 -1.12
C ASP A 259 -10.70 25.44 -2.35
N SER A 260 -11.29 25.70 -3.53
CA SER A 260 -10.86 25.10 -4.79
C SER A 260 -9.51 25.63 -5.30
N ASP A 261 -9.04 26.77 -4.79
CA ASP A 261 -7.73 27.33 -5.18
C ASP A 261 -6.54 26.54 -4.60
N PHE A 262 -6.80 25.61 -3.68
CA PHE A 262 -5.80 24.82 -2.97
C PHE A 262 -5.82 23.34 -3.36
N VAL A 263 -6.50 22.97 -4.45
CA VAL A 263 -6.53 21.59 -4.96
C VAL A 263 -5.36 21.36 -5.92
N ILE A 264 -4.63 20.27 -5.69
CA ILE A 264 -3.61 19.75 -6.60
C ILE A 264 -3.92 18.30 -6.99
N GLY A 265 -3.48 17.89 -8.17
CA GLY A 265 -3.43 16.50 -8.61
C GLY A 265 -1.97 16.03 -8.61
N VAL A 266 -1.71 14.84 -8.09
CA VAL A 266 -0.36 14.28 -7.99
C VAL A 266 -0.35 12.88 -8.60
N TRP A 267 0.65 12.61 -9.43
CA TRP A 267 0.93 11.26 -9.94
C TRP A 267 2.45 11.08 -10.08
N ALA A 268 2.90 9.83 -10.14
CA ALA A 268 4.30 9.48 -10.30
C ALA A 268 4.50 8.56 -11.49
N SER A 269 5.68 8.60 -12.11
CA SER A 269 6.00 7.73 -13.24
C SER A 269 7.46 7.32 -13.29
N ALA A 270 7.71 6.21 -13.99
CA ALA A 270 9.03 5.74 -14.34
C ALA A 270 9.15 5.58 -15.86
N SER A 271 10.26 6.05 -16.42
CA SER A 271 10.57 5.96 -17.85
C SER A 271 11.91 5.29 -18.12
N ARG A 272 12.00 4.61 -19.26
CA ARG A 272 13.18 3.91 -19.78
C ARG A 272 13.63 4.50 -21.13
N PRO A 273 14.93 4.46 -21.48
CA PRO A 273 15.35 4.70 -22.86
C PRO A 273 14.76 3.63 -23.78
N ALA A 274 14.30 4.03 -24.97
CA ALA A 274 13.59 3.15 -25.91
C ALA A 274 14.41 1.95 -26.43
N LEU A 275 15.74 2.03 -26.37
CA LEU A 275 16.64 0.97 -26.82
C LEU A 275 17.55 0.49 -25.69
N ARG A 276 17.63 -0.83 -25.52
CA ARG A 276 18.63 -1.53 -24.71
C ARG A 276 19.40 -2.51 -25.60
N THR A 277 20.72 -2.35 -25.68
CA THR A 277 21.62 -3.28 -26.37
C THR A 277 22.45 -4.03 -25.34
N LEU A 278 22.36 -5.37 -25.36
CA LEU A 278 23.24 -6.23 -24.57
C LEU A 278 24.56 -6.40 -25.33
N ASN A 279 25.66 -5.98 -24.71
CA ASN A 279 26.99 -6.06 -25.32
C ASN A 279 27.64 -7.42 -24.99
N THR A 280 28.55 -7.89 -25.84
CA THR A 280 29.24 -9.18 -25.66
C THR A 280 30.22 -9.22 -24.48
N ASN A 281 30.51 -8.06 -23.87
CA ASN A 281 31.39 -7.93 -22.72
C ASN A 281 30.64 -7.91 -21.37
N GLY A 282 29.36 -8.30 -21.36
CA GLY A 282 28.53 -8.32 -20.15
C GLY A 282 28.03 -6.95 -19.69
N THR A 283 28.25 -5.90 -20.49
CA THR A 283 27.67 -4.56 -20.25
C THR A 283 26.41 -4.35 -21.09
N GLN A 284 25.72 -3.24 -20.84
CA GLN A 284 24.55 -2.84 -21.62
C GLN A 284 24.65 -1.37 -22.00
N THR A 285 24.18 -1.04 -23.20
CA THR A 285 24.06 0.33 -23.69
C THR A 285 22.59 0.70 -23.77
N HIS A 286 22.24 1.90 -23.32
CA HIS A 286 20.88 2.44 -23.41
C HIS A 286 20.87 3.73 -24.21
N SER A 287 19.90 3.88 -25.10
CA SER A 287 19.79 5.04 -26.00
C SER A 287 18.36 5.27 -26.46
N GLY A 288 18.15 6.33 -27.24
CA GLY A 288 16.83 6.73 -27.75
C GLY A 288 16.05 7.62 -26.78
N SER A 289 14.83 7.96 -27.17
CA SER A 289 13.91 8.76 -26.35
C SER A 289 13.51 8.02 -25.08
N TRP A 290 13.13 8.77 -24.05
CA TRP A 290 12.53 8.20 -22.85
C TRP A 290 11.07 7.82 -23.12
N VAL A 291 10.69 6.63 -22.68
CA VAL A 291 9.36 6.04 -22.81
C VAL A 291 8.87 5.69 -21.41
N GLN A 292 7.67 6.16 -21.06
CA GLN A 292 7.03 5.80 -19.80
C GLN A 292 6.69 4.31 -19.80
N VAL A 293 7.01 3.62 -18.70
CA VAL A 293 6.77 2.18 -18.54
C VAL A 293 5.98 1.83 -17.28
N SER A 294 5.84 2.78 -16.35
CA SER A 294 5.01 2.66 -15.15
C SER A 294 4.50 4.05 -14.75
N ARG A 295 3.31 4.08 -14.15
CA ARG A 295 2.77 5.26 -13.48
C ARG A 295 1.86 4.85 -12.32
N ILE A 296 1.61 5.77 -11.41
CA ILE A 296 0.52 5.65 -10.45
C ILE A 296 0.01 7.05 -10.06
N GLY A 297 -1.30 7.23 -10.06
CA GLY A 297 -2.00 8.32 -9.41
C GLY A 297 -2.77 7.78 -8.20
N MET A 298 -4.00 7.37 -8.44
CA MET A 298 -4.84 6.67 -7.47
C MET A 298 -4.35 5.24 -7.27
N PRO A 299 -4.16 4.80 -6.01
CA PRO A 299 -3.83 3.41 -5.68
C PRO A 299 -4.81 2.43 -6.30
N LEU A 300 -4.35 1.20 -6.54
CA LEU A 300 -5.17 0.05 -6.93
C LEU A 300 -5.93 0.18 -8.27
N THR A 301 -5.86 1.34 -8.95
CA THR A 301 -6.50 1.55 -10.25
C THR A 301 -5.98 0.53 -11.27
N ASN A 302 -4.67 0.36 -11.36
CA ASN A 302 -4.12 -0.60 -12.30
C ASN A 302 -4.28 -2.04 -11.83
N GLU A 303 -4.39 -2.27 -10.52
CA GLU A 303 -4.41 -3.55 -9.84
C GLU A 303 -5.78 -4.22 -9.93
N VAL A 304 -6.85 -3.50 -9.56
CA VAL A 304 -8.20 -4.06 -9.38
C VAL A 304 -9.27 -3.47 -10.28
N ILE A 305 -9.04 -2.29 -10.88
CA ILE A 305 -10.00 -1.67 -11.82
C ILE A 305 -9.67 -2.06 -13.26
N ASN A 306 -8.40 -1.92 -13.67
CA ASN A 306 -8.00 -2.26 -15.03
C ASN A 306 -7.90 -3.78 -15.22
N PRO A 307 -8.51 -4.35 -16.27
CA PRO A 307 -8.34 -5.76 -16.59
C PRO A 307 -6.90 -6.05 -17.05
N ILE A 308 -6.44 -7.28 -16.86
CA ILE A 308 -5.04 -7.69 -17.14
C ILE A 308 -4.54 -7.27 -18.54
N GLY A 309 -5.38 -7.36 -19.57
CA GLY A 309 -5.02 -6.99 -20.94
C GLY A 309 -4.88 -5.49 -21.21
N ALA A 310 -5.27 -4.63 -20.26
CA ALA A 310 -5.17 -3.18 -20.38
C ALA A 310 -4.06 -2.57 -19.51
N LYS A 311 -3.48 -3.32 -18.57
CA LYS A 311 -2.61 -2.78 -17.52
C LYS A 311 -1.31 -2.17 -18.06
N ASP A 312 -0.67 -2.82 -19.04
CA ASP A 312 0.56 -2.30 -19.66
C ASP A 312 0.30 -1.04 -20.51
N ALA A 313 -0.83 -1.01 -21.23
CA ALA A 313 -1.23 0.16 -22.02
C ALA A 313 -1.56 1.36 -21.12
N TRP A 314 -2.19 1.10 -19.98
CA TRP A 314 -2.43 2.11 -18.95
C TRP A 314 -1.10 2.66 -18.42
N ASN A 315 -0.14 1.79 -18.06
CA ASN A 315 1.19 2.18 -17.59
C ASN A 315 1.98 3.05 -18.60
N ALA A 316 1.78 2.82 -19.90
CA ALA A 316 2.46 3.56 -20.97
C ALA A 316 1.86 4.93 -21.31
N THR A 317 0.71 5.31 -20.73
CA THR A 317 -0.02 6.55 -21.04
C THR A 317 0.01 7.54 -19.88
N THR A 318 -0.13 8.83 -20.16
CA THR A 318 -0.27 9.86 -19.10
C THR A 318 -1.73 10.03 -18.71
N PRO A 319 -2.04 10.58 -17.52
CA PRO A 319 -3.41 10.92 -17.14
C PRO A 319 -4.14 11.86 -18.11
N TYR A 320 -3.41 12.58 -18.98
CA TYR A 320 -3.97 13.51 -19.97
C TYR A 320 -4.36 12.86 -21.30
N ALA A 321 -3.84 11.66 -21.56
CA ALA A 321 -4.06 10.90 -22.80
C ALA A 321 -4.67 9.52 -22.51
N GLU A 322 -5.28 9.38 -21.34
CA GLU A 322 -5.87 8.13 -20.87
C GLU A 322 -7.04 7.69 -21.78
N ALA A 323 -7.08 6.40 -22.08
CA ALA A 323 -8.10 5.83 -22.94
C ALA A 323 -9.50 5.99 -22.32
N ALA A 324 -10.51 6.28 -23.14
CA ALA A 324 -11.90 6.36 -22.69
C ALA A 324 -12.40 5.05 -22.03
N ALA A 325 -11.75 3.92 -22.29
CA ALA A 325 -12.05 2.64 -21.66
C ALA A 325 -11.79 2.63 -20.14
N THR A 326 -10.86 3.45 -19.61
CA THR A 326 -10.64 3.53 -18.15
C THR A 326 -11.90 4.03 -17.43
N ASP A 327 -12.58 5.03 -18.00
CA ASP A 327 -13.85 5.51 -17.45
C ASP A 327 -14.90 4.40 -17.36
N ASP A 328 -14.87 3.45 -18.31
CA ASP A 328 -15.82 2.36 -18.38
C ASP A 328 -15.56 1.33 -17.27
N TYR A 329 -14.28 1.05 -16.99
CA TYR A 329 -13.88 0.22 -15.85
C TYR A 329 -14.27 0.87 -14.51
N LEU A 330 -14.16 2.19 -14.37
CA LEU A 330 -14.61 2.89 -13.15
C LEU A 330 -16.14 2.96 -13.04
N SER A 331 -16.85 3.01 -14.18
CA SER A 331 -18.32 3.09 -14.19
C SER A 331 -19.03 1.74 -14.03
N ASN A 332 -18.31 0.63 -14.27
CA ASN A 332 -18.71 -0.75 -14.07
C ASN A 332 -17.50 -1.57 -13.57
N PRO A 333 -17.04 -1.36 -12.33
CA PRO A 333 -15.84 -2.02 -11.83
C PRO A 333 -16.03 -3.52 -11.77
N GLU A 334 -15.09 -4.30 -12.31
CA GLU A 334 -15.10 -5.77 -12.28
C GLU A 334 -15.35 -6.30 -10.87
N LEU A 335 -14.72 -5.67 -9.87
CA LEU A 335 -14.90 -5.97 -8.45
C LEU A 335 -16.37 -5.91 -7.99
N GLY A 336 -17.19 -5.05 -8.62
CA GLY A 336 -18.62 -4.95 -8.36
C GLY A 336 -19.41 -6.20 -8.73
N LEU A 337 -18.90 -7.06 -9.63
CA LEU A 337 -19.53 -8.35 -9.95
C LEU A 337 -19.53 -9.29 -8.76
N TYR A 338 -18.60 -9.15 -7.82
CA TYR A 338 -18.47 -9.98 -6.62
C TYR A 338 -19.20 -9.38 -5.39
N MET A 339 -19.80 -8.20 -5.52
CA MET A 339 -20.58 -7.54 -4.48
C MET A 339 -22.09 -7.50 -4.78
N ALA A 340 -22.52 -8.28 -5.78
CA ALA A 340 -23.91 -8.51 -6.14
C ALA A 340 -24.16 -10.00 -6.40
N THR A 341 -25.41 -10.42 -6.42
CA THR A 341 -25.78 -11.83 -6.64
C THR A 341 -26.87 -11.96 -7.71
N GLY A 342 -26.86 -13.08 -8.44
CA GLY A 342 -27.89 -13.42 -9.41
C GLY A 342 -27.57 -12.91 -10.82
N GLN A 343 -28.61 -12.71 -11.62
CA GLN A 343 -28.50 -12.20 -12.98
C GLN A 343 -29.45 -11.01 -13.16
N ALA A 344 -28.92 -9.89 -13.64
CA ALA A 344 -29.70 -8.72 -14.05
C ALA A 344 -28.91 -7.91 -15.07
N ASN A 345 -29.58 -7.07 -15.85
CA ASN A 345 -28.93 -6.10 -16.74
C ASN A 345 -27.96 -6.73 -17.78
N GLY A 346 -28.20 -7.99 -18.17
CA GLY A 346 -27.32 -8.74 -19.06
C GLY A 346 -26.00 -9.20 -18.40
N GLN A 347 -25.87 -9.07 -17.09
CA GLN A 347 -24.71 -9.44 -16.30
C GLN A 347 -25.02 -10.62 -15.38
N THR A 348 -24.02 -11.46 -15.14
CA THR A 348 -24.03 -12.46 -14.07
C THR A 348 -23.17 -11.95 -12.93
N TYR A 349 -23.70 -11.98 -11.71
CA TYR A 349 -22.99 -11.54 -10.52
C TYR A 349 -22.59 -12.75 -9.66
N TYR A 350 -21.38 -12.69 -9.12
CA TYR A 350 -20.68 -13.80 -8.50
C TYR A 350 -20.51 -13.66 -6.98
N GLY A 351 -21.26 -12.78 -6.32
CA GLY A 351 -21.03 -12.49 -4.89
C GLY A 351 -21.24 -13.67 -3.94
N ALA A 352 -21.90 -14.75 -4.37
CA ALA A 352 -21.95 -16.00 -3.61
C ALA A 352 -20.65 -16.84 -3.72
N ALA A 353 -19.84 -16.61 -4.75
CA ALA A 353 -18.58 -17.32 -4.99
C ALA A 353 -17.42 -16.78 -4.15
N VAL A 354 -17.56 -15.58 -3.57
CA VAL A 354 -16.52 -14.93 -2.76
C VAL A 354 -17.06 -14.59 -1.37
N PRO A 355 -17.11 -15.57 -0.44
CA PRO A 355 -17.69 -15.37 0.89
C PRO A 355 -17.01 -14.25 1.70
N GLY A 356 -15.72 -14.02 1.48
CA GLY A 356 -14.95 -12.95 2.15
C GLY A 356 -15.51 -11.55 1.88
N LEU A 357 -16.18 -11.34 0.74
CA LEU A 357 -16.79 -10.06 0.37
C LEU A 357 -18.30 -10.00 0.67
N SER A 358 -18.85 -10.98 1.42
CA SER A 358 -20.29 -11.11 1.64
C SER A 358 -20.94 -9.95 2.40
N ALA A 359 -20.16 -9.19 3.19
CA ALA A 359 -20.65 -7.98 3.86
C ALA A 359 -20.78 -6.78 2.91
N LEU A 360 -20.11 -6.81 1.75
CA LEU A 360 -20.10 -5.73 0.77
C LEU A 360 -21.22 -5.95 -0.26
N ARG A 361 -22.10 -4.96 -0.45
CA ARG A 361 -23.28 -5.08 -1.32
C ARG A 361 -23.51 -3.83 -2.13
N ILE A 362 -23.86 -3.94 -3.40
CA ILE A 362 -24.25 -2.76 -4.19
C ILE A 362 -25.76 -2.56 -4.11
N GLN A 363 -26.21 -1.31 -3.97
CA GLN A 363 -27.63 -0.97 -3.93
C GLN A 363 -28.32 -1.38 -5.24
N SER A 364 -29.42 -2.14 -5.15
CA SER A 364 -30.20 -2.60 -6.30
C SER A 364 -31.58 -1.94 -6.39
N ALA A 365 -32.03 -1.27 -5.33
CA ALA A 365 -33.34 -0.68 -5.19
C ALA A 365 -33.32 0.63 -4.37
N SER A 366 -32.24 1.41 -4.49
CA SER A 366 -32.11 2.65 -3.72
C SER A 366 -33.28 3.61 -4.01
N LEU A 367 -33.86 4.21 -2.97
CA LEU A 367 -35.04 5.07 -3.04
C LEU A 367 -36.34 4.39 -3.56
N ALA A 368 -36.41 3.06 -3.61
CA ALA A 368 -37.64 2.36 -3.98
C ALA A 368 -38.86 2.81 -3.14
N GLY A 369 -40.02 2.92 -3.80
CA GLY A 369 -41.26 3.40 -3.19
C GLY A 369 -41.27 4.87 -2.79
N SER A 370 -40.28 5.67 -3.19
CA SER A 370 -40.30 7.12 -2.96
C SER A 370 -41.27 7.81 -3.94
N PRO A 371 -42.14 8.73 -3.48
CA PRO A 371 -43.08 9.44 -4.36
C PRO A 371 -42.38 10.16 -5.51
N GLY A 372 -42.92 10.03 -6.72
CA GLY A 372 -42.38 10.70 -7.92
C GLY A 372 -41.10 10.08 -8.50
N LEU A 373 -40.60 8.98 -7.94
CA LEU A 373 -39.48 8.21 -8.45
C LEU A 373 -39.94 6.85 -9.02
N PRO A 374 -39.12 6.17 -9.85
CA PRO A 374 -39.46 4.84 -10.33
C PRO A 374 -39.78 3.89 -9.18
N ALA A 375 -40.89 3.14 -9.28
CA ALA A 375 -41.33 2.23 -8.21
C ALA A 375 -40.25 1.24 -7.73
N PRO A 376 -39.42 0.63 -8.61
CA PRO A 376 -38.31 -0.24 -8.21
C PRO A 376 -37.12 0.48 -7.56
N GLY A 377 -37.08 1.82 -7.57
CA GLY A 377 -35.91 2.59 -7.19
C GLY A 377 -34.81 2.60 -8.27
N PHE A 378 -33.59 2.90 -7.84
CA PHE A 378 -32.40 2.95 -8.68
C PHE A 378 -31.46 1.77 -8.38
N ASP A 379 -31.10 1.05 -9.43
CA ASP A 379 -30.15 -0.07 -9.39
C ASP A 379 -28.75 0.41 -9.78
N PHE A 380 -27.77 0.20 -8.89
CA PHE A 380 -26.38 0.61 -9.09
C PHE A 380 -25.44 -0.54 -9.43
N ARG A 381 -25.95 -1.77 -9.60
CA ARG A 381 -25.14 -2.93 -10.01
C ARG A 381 -24.67 -2.79 -11.46
N ASN A 382 -23.51 -3.35 -11.79
CA ASN A 382 -22.93 -3.21 -13.12
C ASN A 382 -23.93 -3.51 -14.24
N GLY A 383 -23.94 -2.68 -15.29
CA GLY A 383 -24.88 -2.77 -16.41
C GLY A 383 -26.25 -2.13 -16.17
N ALA A 384 -26.60 -1.76 -14.93
CA ALA A 384 -27.85 -1.09 -14.64
C ALA A 384 -27.89 0.37 -15.14
N ALA A 385 -29.08 0.96 -15.18
CA ALA A 385 -29.25 2.36 -15.56
C ALA A 385 -28.75 3.35 -14.50
N GLY A 386 -28.70 2.98 -13.22
CA GLY A 386 -28.41 3.91 -12.13
C GLY A 386 -29.29 5.15 -12.23
N LEU A 387 -28.67 6.34 -12.17
CA LEU A 387 -29.36 7.63 -12.30
C LEU A 387 -29.55 8.09 -13.76
N SER A 388 -29.12 7.34 -14.77
CA SER A 388 -29.15 7.81 -16.17
C SER A 388 -30.57 8.07 -16.69
N GLY A 389 -31.59 7.43 -16.10
CA GLY A 389 -32.99 7.70 -16.42
C GLY A 389 -33.47 9.11 -16.04
N LEU A 390 -32.68 9.87 -15.29
CA LEU A 390 -32.98 11.25 -14.90
C LEU A 390 -32.48 12.29 -15.90
N ILE A 391 -31.82 11.91 -16.99
CA ILE A 391 -31.37 12.85 -18.02
C ILE A 391 -32.54 13.72 -18.51
N GLY A 392 -32.36 15.04 -18.46
CA GLY A 392 -33.39 16.02 -18.85
C GLY A 392 -34.46 16.27 -17.79
N ASN A 393 -34.42 15.60 -16.64
CA ASN A 393 -35.33 15.86 -15.54
C ASN A 393 -35.00 17.21 -14.87
N SER A 394 -36.01 18.07 -14.71
CA SER A 394 -35.85 19.40 -14.11
C SER A 394 -35.41 19.39 -12.65
N ALA A 395 -35.60 18.28 -11.93
CA ALA A 395 -35.11 18.10 -10.56
C ALA A 395 -33.57 18.14 -10.46
N LEU A 396 -32.86 17.92 -11.58
CA LEU A 396 -31.40 17.99 -11.61
C LEU A 396 -30.86 19.43 -11.69
N ASN A 397 -31.71 20.42 -11.99
CA ASN A 397 -31.28 21.81 -12.15
C ASN A 397 -30.62 22.33 -10.87
N GLY A 398 -29.45 22.97 -10.99
CA GLY A 398 -28.67 23.46 -9.85
C GLY A 398 -27.81 22.40 -9.14
N THR A 399 -27.77 21.17 -9.67
CA THR A 399 -26.90 20.10 -9.18
C THR A 399 -25.75 19.83 -10.14
N ALA A 400 -24.73 19.09 -9.69
CA ALA A 400 -23.65 18.58 -10.54
C ALA A 400 -24.16 17.66 -11.66
N LEU A 401 -25.35 17.07 -11.50
CA LEU A 401 -25.97 16.18 -12.48
C LEU A 401 -26.80 16.93 -13.55
N ALA A 402 -26.87 18.26 -13.48
CA ALA A 402 -27.61 19.06 -14.47
C ALA A 402 -27.00 18.94 -15.88
N ALA A 403 -27.82 19.12 -16.92
CA ALA A 403 -27.41 19.04 -18.32
C ALA A 403 -26.37 20.11 -18.71
N ASN A 404 -26.42 21.29 -18.06
CA ASN A 404 -25.46 22.38 -18.23
C ASN A 404 -24.28 22.31 -17.22
N ALA A 405 -24.17 21.23 -16.45
CA ALA A 405 -23.08 20.94 -15.54
C ALA A 405 -22.39 19.64 -15.99
N TYR A 406 -22.12 18.72 -15.06
CA TYR A 406 -21.43 17.46 -15.33
C TYR A 406 -22.39 16.29 -15.61
N GLY A 407 -23.71 16.54 -15.69
CA GLY A 407 -24.72 15.55 -16.05
C GLY A 407 -24.39 14.73 -17.30
N PRO A 408 -23.95 15.35 -18.43
CA PRO A 408 -23.57 14.60 -19.63
C PRO A 408 -22.39 13.64 -19.43
N TYR A 409 -21.51 13.91 -18.46
CA TYR A 409 -20.37 13.04 -18.13
C TYR A 409 -20.73 11.97 -17.08
N LEU A 410 -21.62 12.30 -16.14
CA LEU A 410 -21.92 11.47 -14.97
C LEU A 410 -23.18 10.61 -15.14
N LEU A 411 -24.11 10.95 -16.03
CA LEU A 411 -25.34 10.21 -16.26
C LEU A 411 -25.20 9.31 -17.49
N ARG A 412 -24.59 8.14 -17.30
CA ARG A 412 -24.30 7.20 -18.39
C ARG A 412 -25.20 5.96 -18.31
N ALA A 413 -25.91 5.66 -19.39
CA ALA A 413 -26.73 4.46 -19.47
C ALA A 413 -25.88 3.18 -19.38
N GLY A 414 -26.33 2.21 -18.58
CA GLY A 414 -25.60 0.96 -18.35
C GLY A 414 -24.31 1.09 -17.53
N LYS A 415 -24.06 2.26 -16.95
CA LYS A 415 -22.80 2.67 -16.30
C LYS A 415 -23.12 3.35 -14.96
N PRO A 416 -23.76 2.65 -14.02
CA PRO A 416 -24.36 3.28 -12.84
C PRO A 416 -23.33 3.87 -11.89
N ARG A 417 -22.09 3.36 -11.87
CA ARG A 417 -21.02 3.86 -10.99
C ARG A 417 -20.31 5.11 -11.54
N SER A 418 -20.80 5.63 -12.67
CA SER A 418 -20.34 6.92 -13.21
C SER A 418 -20.70 8.12 -12.32
N VAL A 419 -21.60 7.96 -11.34
CA VAL A 419 -21.99 9.04 -10.42
C VAL A 419 -21.23 9.03 -9.10
N ASP A 420 -20.50 7.97 -8.75
CA ASP A 420 -19.81 7.86 -7.45
C ASP A 420 -18.34 7.41 -7.59
N ILE A 421 -18.07 6.26 -8.21
CA ILE A 421 -16.70 5.73 -8.38
C ILE A 421 -15.93 6.52 -9.43
N LEU A 422 -16.52 6.78 -10.59
CA LEU A 422 -15.84 7.57 -11.61
C LEU A 422 -15.38 8.95 -11.08
N PRO A 423 -16.23 9.79 -10.47
CA PRO A 423 -15.79 11.09 -10.02
C PRO A 423 -14.79 11.03 -8.86
N ILE A 424 -14.99 10.14 -7.87
CA ILE A 424 -14.09 10.07 -6.71
C ILE A 424 -12.66 9.67 -7.10
N PHE A 425 -12.49 8.79 -8.09
CA PHE A 425 -11.16 8.34 -8.55
C PHE A 425 -10.60 9.19 -9.71
N HIS A 426 -11.44 9.70 -10.60
CA HIS A 426 -10.96 10.20 -11.89
C HIS A 426 -11.03 11.71 -12.07
N THR A 427 -11.97 12.41 -11.43
CA THR A 427 -12.11 13.88 -11.55
C THR A 427 -11.85 14.61 -10.24
N GLY A 428 -11.90 13.89 -9.12
CA GLY A 428 -12.18 14.46 -7.82
C GLY A 428 -13.65 14.82 -7.69
N VAL A 429 -14.06 15.19 -6.49
CA VAL A 429 -15.45 15.48 -6.14
C VAL A 429 -15.60 16.96 -5.82
N PRO A 430 -16.53 17.68 -6.47
CA PRO A 430 -16.83 19.05 -6.13
C PRO A 430 -17.75 19.11 -4.90
N ASN A 431 -17.65 20.19 -4.12
CA ASN A 431 -18.69 20.48 -3.13
C ASN A 431 -19.96 21.02 -3.81
N ALA A 432 -20.72 20.13 -4.43
CA ALA A 432 -21.97 20.41 -5.13
C ALA A 432 -23.01 19.35 -4.80
N ILE A 433 -24.30 19.63 -5.00
CA ILE A 433 -25.35 18.61 -4.88
C ILE A 433 -25.18 17.61 -6.05
N PRO A 434 -25.29 16.28 -5.85
CA PRO A 434 -25.61 15.59 -4.60
C PRO A 434 -24.40 15.24 -3.72
N TYR A 435 -23.17 15.58 -4.10
CA TYR A 435 -21.92 15.22 -3.40
C TYR A 435 -21.69 15.80 -2.00
N GLN A 436 -22.65 16.55 -1.47
CA GLN A 436 -22.72 16.89 -0.05
C GLN A 436 -23.22 15.70 0.78
N LEU A 437 -22.76 15.59 2.03
CA LEU A 437 -23.19 14.50 2.92
C LEU A 437 -24.70 14.51 3.12
N ALA A 438 -25.29 13.32 3.31
CA ALA A 438 -26.73 13.15 3.51
C ALA A 438 -27.28 13.92 4.73
N THR A 439 -26.42 14.26 5.70
CA THR A 439 -26.77 15.08 6.86
C THR A 439 -27.38 16.41 6.45
N GLY A 440 -28.61 16.65 6.90
CA GLY A 440 -29.39 17.86 6.62
C GLY A 440 -30.10 17.88 5.28
N LYS A 441 -29.96 16.84 4.44
CA LYS A 441 -30.81 16.66 3.28
C LYS A 441 -32.24 16.33 3.71
N THR A 442 -33.22 16.70 2.89
CA THR A 442 -34.57 16.19 3.02
C THR A 442 -34.54 14.67 2.91
N ALA A 443 -35.22 13.99 3.84
CA ALA A 443 -35.23 12.53 3.91
C ALA A 443 -35.59 11.92 2.55
N ARG A 444 -34.79 10.94 2.12
CA ARG A 444 -34.93 10.23 0.83
C ARG A 444 -34.86 11.14 -0.42
N ASN A 445 -34.24 12.31 -0.32
CA ASN A 445 -34.00 13.19 -1.46
C ASN A 445 -32.53 13.66 -1.54
N PRO A 446 -31.67 12.96 -2.32
CA PRO A 446 -30.25 13.28 -2.43
C PRO A 446 -29.98 14.58 -3.20
N LEU A 447 -30.99 15.14 -3.89
CA LEU A 447 -30.88 16.37 -4.69
C LEU A 447 -31.16 17.64 -3.87
N THR A 448 -31.33 17.52 -2.56
CA THR A 448 -31.37 18.66 -1.64
C THR A 448 -30.00 18.96 -1.06
N ALA A 449 -29.80 20.21 -0.63
CA ALA A 449 -28.55 20.62 -0.01
C ALA A 449 -28.28 19.81 1.27
N GLY A 450 -27.11 19.19 1.32
CA GLY A 450 -26.61 18.47 2.48
C GLY A 450 -25.52 19.25 3.19
N LYS A 451 -24.81 18.58 4.10
CA LYS A 451 -23.63 19.15 4.74
C LYS A 451 -22.47 19.25 3.73
N PRO A 452 -21.87 20.45 3.56
CA PRO A 452 -20.64 20.60 2.81
C PRO A 452 -19.51 19.72 3.38
N PHE A 453 -18.82 18.96 2.51
CA PHE A 453 -17.96 17.86 2.98
C PHE A 453 -16.62 17.77 2.26
N ILE A 454 -16.60 17.49 0.96
CA ILE A 454 -15.36 17.35 0.18
C ILE A 454 -15.33 18.35 -0.97
N ASN A 455 -14.15 18.90 -1.24
CA ASN A 455 -13.86 19.55 -2.51
C ASN A 455 -12.40 19.30 -2.91
N ASN A 456 -12.16 18.23 -3.67
CA ASN A 456 -10.86 17.93 -4.29
C ASN A 456 -10.96 17.90 -5.81
N PHE A 457 -11.94 18.60 -6.38
CA PHE A 457 -12.23 18.59 -7.82
C PHE A 457 -11.13 19.27 -8.64
N LEU A 458 -10.51 18.52 -9.54
CA LEU A 458 -9.50 19.03 -10.49
C LEU A 458 -9.47 18.15 -11.74
N LEU A 459 -9.95 18.68 -12.86
CA LEU A 459 -9.96 17.98 -14.13
C LEU A 459 -8.55 17.91 -14.74
N ALA A 460 -8.21 16.81 -15.40
CA ALA A 460 -6.96 16.68 -16.15
C ALA A 460 -7.00 17.54 -17.41
N ASN A 461 -8.10 17.48 -18.15
CA ASN A 461 -8.35 18.31 -19.33
C ASN A 461 -9.85 18.65 -19.48
N PRO A 462 -10.29 19.86 -19.12
CA PRO A 462 -11.72 20.22 -19.11
C PRO A 462 -12.38 20.26 -20.49
N THR A 463 -11.59 20.21 -21.56
CA THR A 463 -12.08 20.25 -22.96
C THR A 463 -12.08 18.88 -23.63
N ALA A 464 -11.51 17.86 -22.99
CA ALA A 464 -11.48 16.51 -23.53
C ALA A 464 -12.80 15.78 -23.30
N ALA A 465 -13.10 14.82 -24.19
CA ALA A 465 -14.21 13.89 -24.00
C ALA A 465 -14.06 13.07 -22.71
N ASN A 466 -12.81 12.78 -22.33
CA ASN A 466 -12.44 12.28 -21.02
C ASN A 466 -11.72 13.39 -20.23
N PRO A 467 -12.44 14.14 -19.36
CA PRO A 467 -11.89 15.27 -18.65
C PRO A 467 -11.14 14.88 -17.37
N GLY A 468 -11.32 13.65 -16.90
CA GLY A 468 -10.60 13.10 -15.76
C GLY A 468 -9.20 12.63 -16.11
N GLY A 469 -8.51 12.10 -15.11
CA GLY A 469 -7.20 11.46 -15.24
C GLY A 469 -6.79 10.88 -13.90
N ASP A 470 -6.10 9.75 -13.93
CA ASP A 470 -5.53 9.09 -12.76
C ASP A 470 -4.52 9.96 -12.01
N MET A 471 -4.96 10.56 -10.89
CA MET A 471 -4.17 11.44 -10.04
C MET A 471 -4.74 11.40 -8.62
N LEU A 472 -3.86 11.36 -7.60
CA LEU A 472 -4.24 11.65 -6.22
C LEU A 472 -4.58 13.13 -6.10
N ARG A 473 -5.82 13.42 -5.73
CA ARG A 473 -6.32 14.79 -5.61
C ARG A 473 -6.39 15.22 -4.17
N LEU A 474 -5.57 16.22 -3.84
CA LEU A 474 -5.41 16.74 -2.50
C LEU A 474 -5.89 18.19 -2.44
N ASN A 475 -6.87 18.48 -1.60
CA ASN A 475 -7.14 19.84 -1.15
C ASN A 475 -6.22 20.18 0.03
N MET A 476 -5.23 21.01 -0.23
CA MET A 476 -4.22 21.44 0.74
C MET A 476 -4.79 22.34 1.84
N ALA A 477 -6.01 22.89 1.69
CA ALA A 477 -6.67 23.70 2.70
C ALA A 477 -7.21 22.87 3.88
N VAL A 478 -7.42 21.56 3.68
CA VAL A 478 -7.91 20.67 4.74
C VAL A 478 -6.82 20.52 5.82
N PRO A 479 -7.13 20.74 7.11
CA PRO A 479 -6.16 20.61 8.19
C PRO A 479 -5.81 19.14 8.46
N VAL A 480 -4.62 18.91 8.99
CA VAL A 480 -4.18 17.57 9.41
C VAL A 480 -5.02 17.08 10.59
N THR A 481 -5.44 15.82 10.54
CA THR A 481 -5.98 15.12 11.71
C THR A 481 -4.81 14.61 12.56
N PRO A 482 -4.64 15.04 13.82
CA PRO A 482 -3.51 14.60 14.64
C PRO A 482 -3.48 13.08 14.77
N ARG A 483 -2.32 12.46 14.49
CA ARG A 483 -2.16 10.99 14.47
C ARG A 483 -2.31 10.33 15.84
N ASN A 484 -2.19 11.12 16.91
CA ASN A 484 -2.41 10.70 18.29
C ASN A 484 -3.83 11.02 18.81
N SER A 485 -4.71 11.56 17.96
CA SER A 485 -6.10 11.82 18.33
C SER A 485 -6.88 10.52 18.49
N ALA A 486 -7.80 10.46 19.45
CA ALA A 486 -8.75 9.36 19.57
C ALA A 486 -9.72 9.28 18.38
N ASP A 487 -9.90 10.38 17.64
CA ASP A 487 -10.73 10.44 16.43
C ASP A 487 -9.96 10.02 15.16
N PHE A 488 -8.65 9.78 15.23
CA PHE A 488 -7.87 9.36 14.06
C PHE A 488 -8.27 7.95 13.60
N SER A 489 -8.38 7.76 12.29
CA SER A 489 -8.70 6.47 11.68
C SER A 489 -7.97 6.30 10.36
N SER A 490 -7.57 5.06 10.05
CA SER A 490 -7.01 4.68 8.74
C SER A 490 -8.04 4.67 7.60
N GLU A 491 -9.33 4.86 7.90
CA GLU A 491 -10.39 4.87 6.87
C GLU A 491 -10.59 6.25 6.21
N GLY A 492 -9.72 7.22 6.51
CA GLY A 492 -9.68 8.53 5.83
C GLY A 492 -11.05 9.20 5.72
N LEU A 493 -11.39 9.61 4.50
CA LEU A 493 -12.63 10.33 4.22
C LEU A 493 -13.88 9.49 4.51
N LEU A 494 -13.81 8.16 4.45
CA LEU A 494 -14.93 7.30 4.80
C LEU A 494 -15.27 7.42 6.29
N GLN A 495 -14.27 7.43 7.19
CA GLN A 495 -14.51 7.70 8.60
C GLN A 495 -15.10 9.08 8.82
N ALA A 496 -14.62 10.10 8.10
CA ALA A 496 -15.18 11.45 8.18
C ALA A 496 -16.67 11.46 7.78
N ALA A 497 -17.06 10.70 6.76
CA ALA A 497 -18.46 10.54 6.37
C ALA A 497 -19.28 9.81 7.45
N VAL A 498 -18.74 8.73 8.03
CA VAL A 498 -19.39 8.00 9.13
C VAL A 498 -19.63 8.94 10.32
N LEU A 499 -18.63 9.71 10.75
CA LEU A 499 -18.79 10.71 11.82
C LEU A 499 -19.84 11.76 11.44
N GLY A 500 -19.80 12.28 10.22
CA GLY A 500 -20.76 13.24 9.70
C GLY A 500 -22.21 12.75 9.69
N LEU A 501 -22.44 11.44 9.59
CA LEU A 501 -23.76 10.80 9.60
C LEU A 501 -24.21 10.35 11.00
N THR A 502 -23.28 9.92 11.85
CA THR A 502 -23.59 9.16 13.08
C THR A 502 -23.28 9.87 14.38
N ASP A 503 -22.31 10.78 14.39
CA ASP A 503 -21.83 11.43 15.59
C ASP A 503 -22.53 12.78 15.80
N SER A 504 -23.15 12.95 16.97
CA SER A 504 -23.86 14.18 17.38
C SER A 504 -23.03 15.47 17.23
N ARG A 505 -21.69 15.39 17.31
CA ARG A 505 -20.79 16.54 17.10
C ARG A 505 -20.88 17.09 15.68
N PHE A 506 -21.17 16.22 14.72
CA PHE A 506 -21.09 16.53 13.29
C PHE A 506 -22.43 16.35 12.58
N ASN A 507 -23.35 15.50 13.05
CA ASN A 507 -24.60 15.21 12.35
C ASN A 507 -25.80 16.10 12.72
N ALA A 508 -25.63 17.03 13.67
CA ALA A 508 -26.74 17.85 14.19
C ALA A 508 -27.19 19.01 13.27
N SER A 509 -26.41 19.37 12.24
CA SER A 509 -26.74 20.44 11.29
C SER A 509 -26.07 20.22 9.93
N ASN A 510 -26.46 21.00 8.91
CA ASN A 510 -25.78 21.03 7.61
C ASN A 510 -24.68 22.10 7.50
N ALA A 511 -24.25 22.70 8.60
CA ALA A 511 -23.16 23.67 8.58
C ALA A 511 -21.83 23.00 8.15
N LEU A 512 -20.99 23.76 7.44
CA LEU A 512 -19.60 23.37 7.16
C LEU A 512 -18.84 23.20 8.47
N GLN A 513 -18.19 22.05 8.64
CA GLN A 513 -17.38 21.73 9.81
C GLN A 513 -16.13 20.97 9.37
N ALA A 514 -15.01 21.19 10.04
CA ALA A 514 -13.85 20.32 9.93
C ALA A 514 -14.15 19.02 10.70
N ILE A 515 -14.34 17.93 9.97
CA ILE A 515 -14.55 16.59 10.54
C ILE A 515 -13.19 15.87 10.54
N PRO A 516 -12.82 15.15 11.62
CA PRO A 516 -11.60 14.34 11.63
C PRO A 516 -11.53 13.38 10.44
N ASN A 517 -10.31 13.19 9.92
CA ASN A 517 -9.92 12.34 8.79
C ASN A 517 -10.32 12.83 7.40
N MET A 518 -10.77 14.08 7.26
CA MET A 518 -10.94 14.72 5.94
C MET A 518 -9.61 14.89 5.17
N ASP A 519 -8.46 14.79 5.86
CA ASP A 519 -7.11 14.81 5.30
C ASP A 519 -6.62 13.43 4.80
N GLY A 520 -7.48 12.41 4.86
CA GLY A 520 -7.18 11.06 4.39
C GLY A 520 -7.77 10.71 3.03
N PHE A 521 -7.39 9.55 2.53
CA PHE A 521 -7.81 9.05 1.23
C PHE A 521 -9.34 9.07 1.04
N PRO A 522 -9.85 9.53 -0.12
CA PRO A 522 -9.14 9.98 -1.32
C PRO A 522 -8.91 11.51 -1.43
N ASN A 523 -8.87 12.26 -0.31
CA ASN A 523 -8.35 13.63 -0.32
C ASN A 523 -6.82 13.61 -0.12
N GLY A 524 -6.09 13.27 -1.18
CA GLY A 524 -4.72 12.79 -1.08
C GLY A 524 -4.67 11.36 -0.53
N ARG A 525 -3.54 10.96 0.04
CA ARG A 525 -3.35 9.66 0.71
C ARG A 525 -2.26 9.79 1.77
N ARG A 526 -2.58 9.40 3.00
CA ARG A 526 -1.66 9.29 4.14
C ARG A 526 -1.02 7.90 4.15
N LEU A 527 0.14 7.75 4.79
CA LEU A 527 0.79 6.42 4.93
C LEU A 527 -0.06 5.46 5.77
N GLU A 528 -0.89 6.01 6.66
CA GLU A 528 -1.78 5.26 7.54
C GLU A 528 -3.08 4.80 6.87
N ASP A 529 -3.39 5.26 5.66
CA ASP A 529 -4.69 4.99 5.04
C ASP A 529 -4.81 3.53 4.55
N ASP A 530 -5.82 2.81 5.04
CA ASP A 530 -6.17 1.46 4.63
C ASP A 530 -6.95 1.50 3.30
N VAL A 531 -6.23 1.78 2.22
CA VAL A 531 -6.84 1.97 0.89
C VAL A 531 -7.54 0.71 0.39
N THR A 532 -7.04 -0.48 0.70
CA THR A 532 -7.72 -1.74 0.33
C THR A 532 -9.11 -1.80 0.94
N ARG A 533 -9.26 -1.48 2.24
CA ARG A 533 -10.55 -1.45 2.91
C ARG A 533 -11.46 -0.34 2.37
N ILE A 534 -10.94 0.89 2.27
CA ILE A 534 -11.71 2.07 1.83
C ILE A 534 -12.30 1.81 0.44
N GLU A 535 -11.51 1.29 -0.50
CA GLU A 535 -11.95 1.06 -1.87
C GLU A 535 -12.96 -0.07 -1.98
N LEU A 536 -12.76 -1.17 -1.23
CA LEU A 536 -13.75 -2.25 -1.13
C LEU A 536 -15.10 -1.74 -0.61
N GLN A 537 -15.09 -0.84 0.38
CA GLN A 537 -16.32 -0.22 0.89
C GLN A 537 -16.93 0.77 -0.12
N ALA A 538 -16.10 1.52 -0.85
CA ALA A 538 -16.55 2.42 -1.90
C ALA A 538 -17.23 1.66 -3.05
N VAL A 539 -16.59 0.61 -3.58
CA VAL A 539 -17.21 -0.29 -4.58
C VAL A 539 -18.43 -0.99 -3.98
N GLY A 540 -18.42 -1.31 -2.69
CA GLY A 540 -19.56 -1.78 -1.92
C GLY A 540 -20.66 -0.74 -1.68
N GLY A 541 -20.63 0.44 -2.32
CA GLY A 541 -21.72 1.41 -2.32
C GLY A 541 -21.70 2.43 -1.17
N ALA A 542 -20.64 2.49 -0.36
CA ALA A 542 -20.57 3.42 0.77
C ALA A 542 -20.62 4.89 0.33
N VAL A 543 -20.03 5.22 -0.84
CA VAL A 543 -20.05 6.58 -1.40
C VAL A 543 -21.48 7.01 -1.77
N LEU A 544 -22.27 6.11 -2.36
CA LEU A 544 -23.69 6.35 -2.66
C LEU A 544 -24.49 6.65 -1.38
N ALA A 545 -24.27 5.84 -0.33
CA ALA A 545 -24.93 6.06 0.95
C ALA A 545 -24.53 7.40 1.59
N ALA A 546 -23.24 7.78 1.52
CA ALA A 546 -22.75 9.06 2.04
C ALA A 546 -23.49 10.27 1.43
N ILE A 547 -23.91 10.19 0.17
CA ILE A 547 -24.63 11.25 -0.55
C ILE A 547 -26.16 11.10 -0.51
N GLY A 548 -26.70 10.13 0.25
CA GLY A 548 -28.14 9.95 0.48
C GLY A 548 -28.82 8.94 -0.45
N LEU A 549 -28.05 8.18 -1.24
CA LEU A 549 -28.52 7.02 -2.01
C LEU A 549 -28.28 5.76 -1.17
N PHE A 550 -29.09 5.60 -0.11
CA PHE A 550 -28.95 4.53 0.87
C PHE A 550 -29.34 3.15 0.30
N TYR A 551 -28.99 2.12 1.08
CA TYR A 551 -29.20 0.71 0.78
C TYR A 551 -30.67 0.28 0.74
N ASP A 552 -30.91 -0.90 0.19
CA ASP A 552 -32.22 -1.40 -0.21
C ASP A 552 -33.17 -1.63 0.99
N ASP A 553 -32.60 -1.78 2.19
CA ASP A 553 -33.33 -1.91 3.46
C ASP A 553 -33.69 -0.55 4.11
N TYR A 554 -33.32 0.57 3.49
CA TYR A 554 -33.77 1.91 3.89
C TYR A 554 -35.05 2.33 3.12
N THR A 555 -36.18 2.14 3.80
CA THR A 555 -37.53 2.38 3.27
C THR A 555 -38.19 3.59 3.94
N ALA A 556 -39.39 3.97 3.49
CA ALA A 556 -40.16 5.06 4.08
C ALA A 556 -40.53 4.83 5.56
N SER A 557 -40.57 3.58 6.02
CA SER A 557 -40.85 3.22 7.43
C SER A 557 -39.57 3.05 8.27
N THR A 558 -38.39 3.10 7.64
CA THR A 558 -37.12 2.92 8.35
C THR A 558 -36.73 4.22 9.05
N ALA A 559 -36.59 4.19 10.39
CA ALA A 559 -36.31 5.37 11.20
C ALA A 559 -34.90 5.95 11.00
N SER A 560 -33.93 5.12 10.60
CA SER A 560 -32.52 5.50 10.44
C SER A 560 -31.94 4.94 9.15
N PRO A 561 -31.10 5.69 8.43
CA PRO A 561 -30.35 5.17 7.29
C PRO A 561 -29.24 4.19 7.68
N LEU A 562 -28.90 4.07 8.97
CA LEU A 562 -27.92 3.11 9.50
C LEU A 562 -28.51 1.70 9.61
N THR A 563 -28.91 1.16 8.47
CA THR A 563 -29.52 -0.15 8.35
C THR A 563 -28.47 -1.27 8.45
N PRO A 564 -28.88 -2.53 8.68
CA PRO A 564 -27.95 -3.67 8.69
C PRO A 564 -27.07 -3.77 7.44
N GLN A 565 -27.58 -3.44 6.25
CA GLN A 565 -26.74 -3.42 5.04
C GLN A 565 -25.66 -2.35 5.09
N LEU A 566 -26.00 -1.09 5.41
CA LEU A 566 -25.00 -0.03 5.52
C LEU A 566 -23.96 -0.36 6.61
N LEU A 567 -24.42 -0.82 7.77
CA LEU A 567 -23.54 -1.23 8.88
C LEU A 567 -22.61 -2.38 8.50
N GLY A 568 -23.08 -3.33 7.68
CA GLY A 568 -22.25 -4.40 7.13
C GLY A 568 -21.12 -3.87 6.25
N VAL A 569 -21.41 -2.88 5.39
CA VAL A 569 -20.39 -2.27 4.51
C VAL A 569 -19.41 -1.41 5.30
N VAL A 570 -19.87 -0.47 6.12
CA VAL A 570 -18.94 0.40 6.88
C VAL A 570 -18.18 -0.38 7.97
N GLY A 571 -18.73 -1.49 8.45
CA GLY A 571 -18.07 -2.39 9.40
C GLY A 571 -17.14 -3.44 8.76
N PHE A 572 -17.07 -3.53 7.42
CA PHE A 572 -16.19 -4.46 6.73
C PHE A 572 -14.72 -4.22 7.09
N ASN A 573 -13.92 -5.28 7.22
CA ASN A 573 -12.50 -5.21 7.58
C ASN A 573 -11.71 -6.21 6.73
N ALA A 574 -10.62 -5.76 6.09
CA ALA A 574 -9.78 -6.58 5.21
C ALA A 574 -8.75 -7.46 5.96
N GLY A 575 -8.68 -7.35 7.29
CA GLY A 575 -7.86 -8.16 8.19
C GLY A 575 -6.57 -7.47 8.64
N VAL A 576 -5.83 -6.87 7.70
CA VAL A 576 -4.64 -6.05 7.98
C VAL A 576 -5.06 -4.58 7.90
N THR A 577 -4.86 -3.82 8.98
CA THR A 577 -5.40 -2.45 9.11
C THR A 577 -4.35 -1.39 9.46
N ALA A 578 -3.10 -1.82 9.59
CA ALA A 578 -1.95 -0.96 9.85
C ALA A 578 -0.67 -1.66 9.40
N ASN A 579 0.38 -0.86 9.18
CA ASN A 579 1.72 -1.34 8.89
C ASN A 579 2.29 -2.21 10.03
N ASP A 580 3.22 -3.10 9.70
CA ASP A 580 3.87 -4.04 10.61
C ASP A 580 4.87 -3.37 11.58
N THR A 581 5.18 -2.10 11.34
CA THR A 581 6.01 -1.25 12.19
C THR A 581 5.42 0.15 12.35
N THR A 582 5.95 0.91 13.31
CA THR A 582 5.53 2.29 13.53
C THR A 582 6.07 3.20 12.44
N LEU A 583 5.24 4.12 11.95
CA LEU A 583 5.67 5.24 11.13
C LEU A 583 6.41 6.29 11.97
N ARG A 584 7.27 7.07 11.32
CA ARG A 584 8.02 8.17 11.95
C ARG A 584 7.14 9.40 12.05
N THR A 585 7.36 10.22 13.07
CA THR A 585 6.62 11.47 13.30
C THR A 585 7.19 12.68 12.54
N THR A 586 8.31 12.51 11.85
CA THR A 586 8.98 13.56 11.08
C THR A 586 9.38 13.04 9.71
N PHE A 587 9.54 13.95 8.75
CA PHE A 587 10.03 13.63 7.40
C PHE A 587 11.25 12.65 7.41
N PRO A 588 11.25 11.59 6.59
CA PRO A 588 10.33 11.27 5.49
C PRO A 588 9.09 10.43 5.89
N PHE A 589 8.77 10.32 7.19
CA PHE A 589 7.62 9.59 7.76
C PHE A 589 7.63 8.05 7.59
N ALA A 590 8.11 7.51 6.48
CA ALA A 590 8.36 6.08 6.33
C ALA A 590 9.46 5.59 7.29
N GLN A 591 9.34 4.38 7.84
CA GLN A 591 10.31 3.85 8.80
C GLN A 591 11.64 3.48 8.13
N THR A 592 12.73 3.43 8.91
CA THR A 592 14.01 2.90 8.44
C THR A 592 13.82 1.49 7.87
N PRO A 593 14.49 1.13 6.77
CA PRO A 593 14.42 -0.19 6.18
C PRO A 593 14.86 -1.25 7.19
N TRP A 594 14.17 -2.39 7.14
CA TRP A 594 14.51 -3.58 7.88
C TRP A 594 15.95 -3.99 7.62
N SER A 595 16.60 -4.49 8.67
CA SER A 595 17.98 -4.95 8.59
C SER A 595 18.06 -6.38 8.09
N GLY A 596 19.04 -6.70 7.25
CA GLY A 596 19.30 -8.07 6.78
C GLY A 596 19.57 -9.09 7.90
N THR A 597 19.94 -8.66 9.10
CA THR A 597 20.10 -9.56 10.25
C THR A 597 18.87 -9.68 11.14
N ASN A 598 17.86 -8.82 10.96
CA ASN A 598 16.70 -8.71 11.86
C ASN A 598 15.35 -8.97 11.17
N ALA A 599 15.27 -8.85 9.84
CA ALA A 599 14.01 -8.98 9.11
C ALA A 599 13.47 -10.42 9.05
N GLN A 600 14.37 -11.40 8.92
CA GLN A 600 14.01 -12.81 8.80
C GLN A 600 14.47 -13.61 10.01
N ARG A 601 13.52 -13.88 10.90
CA ARG A 601 13.54 -15.14 11.67
C ARG A 601 12.30 -16.01 11.44
N VAL A 602 11.21 -15.47 10.86
CA VAL A 602 9.89 -16.13 10.82
C VAL A 602 9.60 -16.91 9.52
N ALA A 603 10.39 -16.73 8.45
CA ALA A 603 10.02 -17.21 7.11
C ALA A 603 10.39 -18.67 6.76
N LEU A 604 10.77 -19.52 7.73
CA LEU A 604 10.98 -20.97 7.49
C LEU A 604 9.98 -21.87 8.22
N ALA A 605 8.98 -21.29 8.90
CA ALA A 605 8.00 -22.04 9.70
C ALA A 605 6.74 -22.49 8.93
N GLN A 606 6.74 -22.47 7.59
CA GLN A 606 5.57 -22.87 6.79
C GLN A 606 5.85 -24.07 5.88
N ARG A 607 6.02 -25.23 6.50
CA ARG A 607 5.58 -26.51 5.93
C ARG A 607 4.97 -27.37 7.04
N SER A 608 3.75 -27.03 7.47
CA SER A 608 2.92 -27.95 8.25
C SER A 608 2.13 -28.84 7.28
N GLY A 609 2.76 -29.93 6.84
CA GLY A 609 2.14 -30.95 6.02
C GLY A 609 2.77 -32.30 6.32
N GLY A 610 2.22 -32.99 7.33
CA GLY A 610 2.50 -34.40 7.62
C GLY A 610 3.70 -34.66 8.53
N LEU A 611 3.46 -35.52 9.54
CA LEU A 611 4.42 -36.17 10.46
C LEU A 611 4.93 -35.34 11.65
N GLY A 612 4.02 -35.09 12.61
CA GLY A 612 4.28 -35.39 14.03
C GLY A 612 5.39 -34.65 14.80
N LEU A 613 5.91 -33.52 14.31
CA LEU A 613 6.87 -32.71 15.07
C LEU A 613 6.17 -31.56 15.82
N GLN A 614 6.40 -31.57 17.14
CA GLN A 614 5.89 -30.66 18.18
C GLN A 614 6.23 -29.18 17.91
N PRO A 615 5.49 -28.22 18.50
CA PRO A 615 5.66 -26.78 18.28
C PRO A 615 7.09 -26.32 18.57
N GLN A 616 7.76 -25.74 17.57
CA GLN A 616 9.10 -25.19 17.73
C GLN A 616 9.05 -23.76 18.30
N VAL A 617 9.85 -23.54 19.33
CA VAL A 617 10.21 -22.20 19.82
C VAL A 617 11.39 -21.68 19.03
N MET A 618 11.37 -20.38 18.78
CA MET A 618 12.45 -19.62 18.15
C MET A 618 13.33 -19.03 19.25
N VAL A 619 14.62 -19.37 19.18
CA VAL A 619 15.78 -18.75 19.81
C VAL A 619 15.61 -18.25 21.26
N ALA A 620 16.10 -19.05 22.21
CA ALA A 620 16.56 -18.59 23.51
C ALA A 620 17.99 -18.03 23.41
N GLN A 621 18.23 -16.87 24.02
CA GLN A 621 19.54 -16.22 24.18
C GLN A 621 19.73 -15.82 25.63
N VAL A 622 20.98 -15.81 26.08
CA VAL A 622 21.36 -15.34 27.41
C VAL A 622 22.30 -14.16 27.27
N TYR A 623 21.95 -13.02 27.88
CA TYR A 623 22.75 -11.80 27.85
C TYR A 623 22.69 -11.03 29.18
N PRO A 624 23.83 -10.53 29.71
CA PRO A 624 25.19 -10.77 29.23
C PRO A 624 25.60 -12.25 29.37
N ASN A 625 26.52 -12.70 28.53
CA ASN A 625 27.10 -14.04 28.60
C ASN A 625 28.54 -13.97 28.04
N PRO A 626 29.60 -14.02 28.88
CA PRO A 626 29.57 -14.34 30.31
C PRO A 626 28.81 -13.32 31.18
N PHE A 627 28.24 -13.77 32.31
CA PHE A 627 27.65 -12.89 33.31
C PHE A 627 28.34 -13.00 34.67
N VAL A 628 28.15 -11.98 35.50
CA VAL A 628 28.73 -11.88 36.85
C VAL A 628 27.62 -11.87 37.92
N ALA A 629 26.78 -10.84 37.98
CA ALA A 629 25.70 -10.76 38.97
C ALA A 629 24.35 -11.35 38.50
N GLY A 630 24.09 -11.34 37.19
CA GLY A 630 22.88 -11.91 36.59
C GLY A 630 22.85 -11.83 35.07
N ALA A 631 21.97 -12.61 34.46
CA ALA A 631 21.77 -12.66 33.03
C ALA A 631 20.28 -12.68 32.66
N THR A 632 19.94 -12.15 31.49
CA THR A 632 18.58 -12.20 30.95
C THR A 632 18.47 -13.32 29.94
N ILE A 633 17.51 -14.22 30.16
CA ILE A 633 17.13 -15.29 29.25
C ILE A 633 15.98 -14.77 28.39
N ARG A 634 16.29 -14.40 27.14
CA ARG A 634 15.31 -13.94 26.14
C ARG A 634 14.89 -15.11 25.26
N TYR A 635 13.60 -15.33 25.05
CA TYR A 635 13.06 -16.42 24.23
C TYR A 635 11.81 -16.00 23.46
N GLU A 636 11.53 -16.57 22.29
CA GLU A 636 10.40 -16.21 21.44
C GLU A 636 9.45 -17.40 21.20
N THR A 637 8.17 -17.22 21.51
CA THR A 637 7.14 -18.25 21.30
C THR A 637 6.26 -17.91 20.12
N ALA A 638 6.07 -18.84 19.18
CA ALA A 638 5.26 -18.63 17.97
C ALA A 638 3.74 -18.67 18.25
N VAL A 639 3.32 -19.37 19.30
CA VAL A 639 1.93 -19.51 19.73
C VAL A 639 1.84 -19.43 21.25
N ARG A 640 0.63 -19.23 21.78
CA ARG A 640 0.39 -19.27 23.23
C ARG A 640 0.71 -20.66 23.77
N MET A 641 1.69 -20.79 24.66
CA MET A 641 2.12 -22.08 25.20
C MET A 641 2.73 -21.98 26.61
N PRO A 642 2.72 -23.06 27.40
CA PRO A 642 3.44 -23.12 28.67
C PRO A 642 4.94 -23.26 28.46
N ILE A 643 5.73 -22.53 29.26
CA ILE A 643 7.20 -22.56 29.23
C ILE A 643 7.75 -22.89 30.61
N THR A 644 8.76 -23.75 30.63
CA THR A 644 9.64 -24.04 31.78
C THR A 644 11.07 -23.73 31.37
N ILE A 645 11.82 -23.03 32.21
CA ILE A 645 13.25 -22.77 32.02
C ILE A 645 13.99 -23.39 33.19
N THR A 646 14.92 -24.30 32.89
CA THR A 646 15.75 -25.00 33.87
C THR A 646 17.22 -24.73 33.56
N ILE A 647 18.01 -24.37 34.57
CA ILE A 647 19.46 -24.27 34.49
C ILE A 647 20.05 -25.59 34.96
N VAL A 648 20.91 -26.20 34.16
CA VAL A 648 21.63 -27.44 34.49
C VAL A 648 23.13 -27.21 34.42
N ASP A 649 23.91 -27.98 35.17
CA ASP A 649 25.36 -28.06 34.97
C ASP A 649 25.73 -28.94 33.77
N MET A 650 27.02 -29.01 33.45
CA MET A 650 27.53 -29.82 32.34
C MET A 650 27.37 -31.34 32.54
N MET A 651 27.03 -31.79 33.75
CA MET A 651 26.67 -33.19 34.05
C MET A 651 25.15 -33.43 33.96
N GLY A 652 24.37 -32.41 33.60
CA GLY A 652 22.91 -32.47 33.48
C GLY A 652 22.17 -32.37 34.81
N ARG A 653 22.85 -32.05 35.92
CA ARG A 653 22.20 -31.86 37.22
C ARG A 653 21.48 -30.52 37.24
N GLU A 654 20.21 -30.51 37.65
CA GLU A 654 19.42 -29.28 37.78
C GLU A 654 19.97 -28.40 38.90
N ILE A 655 20.30 -27.17 38.55
CA ILE A 655 20.81 -26.12 39.45
C ILE A 655 19.68 -25.17 39.86
N ALA A 656 18.79 -24.82 38.93
CA ALA A 656 17.64 -23.97 39.20
C ALA A 656 16.52 -24.18 38.16
N THR A 657 15.28 -23.91 38.53
CA THR A 657 14.16 -23.77 37.56
C THR A 657 13.54 -22.37 37.70
N PRO A 658 14.15 -21.34 37.08
CA PRO A 658 13.69 -19.95 37.17
C PRO A 658 12.24 -19.71 36.69
N VAL A 659 11.80 -20.49 35.70
CA VAL A 659 10.43 -20.42 35.18
C VAL A 659 9.86 -21.82 35.19
N ARG A 660 8.68 -22.01 35.79
CA ARG A 660 8.01 -23.32 35.83
C ARG A 660 6.60 -23.21 35.27
N ASN A 661 6.36 -23.87 34.14
CA ASN A 661 5.06 -24.02 33.50
C ASN A 661 4.27 -22.70 33.32
N LYS A 662 4.97 -21.61 33.00
CA LYS A 662 4.36 -20.29 32.81
C LYS A 662 3.78 -20.18 31.40
N THR A 663 2.47 -20.01 31.28
CA THR A 663 1.84 -19.74 29.98
C THR A 663 2.20 -18.34 29.49
N VAL A 664 2.72 -18.26 28.27
CA VAL A 664 3.06 -17.00 27.59
C VAL A 664 2.32 -16.89 26.26
N SER A 665 2.03 -15.67 25.81
CA SER A 665 1.44 -15.37 24.48
C SER A 665 2.48 -15.52 23.36
N ALA A 666 2.05 -15.53 22.10
CA ALA A 666 2.99 -15.40 20.99
C ALA A 666 3.80 -14.10 21.11
N GLY A 667 5.08 -14.13 20.73
CA GLY A 667 6.00 -12.98 20.81
C GLY A 667 7.26 -13.25 21.65
N VAL A 668 8.01 -12.18 21.89
CA VAL A 668 9.30 -12.19 22.61
C VAL A 668 9.06 -12.03 24.10
N HIS A 669 9.73 -12.87 24.90
CA HIS A 669 9.68 -12.86 26.36
C HIS A 669 11.09 -12.79 26.93
N GLU A 670 11.22 -12.17 28.09
CA GLU A 670 12.48 -12.06 28.82
C GLU A 670 12.29 -12.50 30.26
N TYR A 671 13.27 -13.25 30.76
CA TYR A 671 13.37 -13.61 32.17
C TYR A 671 14.73 -13.20 32.71
N LYS A 672 14.74 -12.31 33.71
CA LYS A 672 15.95 -11.90 34.40
C LYS A 672 16.32 -12.92 35.47
N TRP A 673 17.51 -13.52 35.34
CA TRP A 673 18.04 -14.52 36.26
C TRP A 673 19.23 -13.96 37.05
N GLU A 674 19.06 -13.87 38.38
CA GLU A 674 20.07 -13.34 39.32
C GLU A 674 20.34 -14.41 40.39
N PRO A 675 21.26 -15.37 40.14
CA PRO A 675 21.51 -16.43 41.09
C PRO A 675 22.33 -15.94 42.29
N THR A 676 21.86 -16.19 43.51
CA THR A 676 22.52 -15.70 44.74
C THR A 676 23.72 -16.53 45.20
N ARG A 677 23.86 -17.79 44.75
CA ARG A 677 24.94 -18.73 45.11
C ARG A 677 25.28 -19.69 43.97
N LEU A 678 25.73 -19.16 42.83
CA LEU A 678 26.23 -19.96 41.71
C LEU A 678 27.75 -19.95 41.71
N ALA A 679 28.40 -21.10 41.54
CA ALA A 679 29.85 -21.14 41.34
C ALA A 679 30.20 -20.58 39.96
N ALA A 680 31.39 -19.99 39.78
CA ALA A 680 31.89 -19.70 38.43
C ALA A 680 32.02 -21.00 37.63
N GLY A 681 31.58 -20.99 36.38
CA GLY A 681 31.57 -22.20 35.57
C GLY A 681 30.61 -22.11 34.38
N GLU A 682 30.54 -23.23 33.65
CA GLU A 682 29.67 -23.42 32.50
C GLU A 682 28.37 -24.13 32.90
N TYR A 683 27.26 -23.61 32.38
CA TYR A 683 25.91 -24.07 32.63
C TYR A 683 25.12 -24.08 31.32
N ILE A 684 23.95 -24.72 31.35
CA ILE A 684 23.03 -24.75 30.22
C ILE A 684 21.64 -24.31 30.70
N ALA A 685 21.08 -23.28 30.08
CA ALA A 685 19.68 -22.92 30.22
C ALA A 685 18.85 -23.73 29.23
N VAL A 686 18.00 -24.61 29.75
CA VAL A 686 17.10 -25.49 28.98
C VAL A 686 15.69 -24.93 29.04
N VAL A 687 15.15 -24.51 27.90
CA VAL A 687 13.78 -24.05 27.72
C VAL A 687 12.93 -25.25 27.27
N LYS A 688 11.77 -25.47 27.91
CA LYS A 688 10.90 -26.63 27.70
C LYS A 688 9.42 -26.23 27.62
N THR A 689 8.62 -27.04 26.94
CA THR A 689 7.15 -27.06 27.02
C THR A 689 6.70 -28.46 27.39
N GLY A 690 5.96 -28.61 28.50
CA GLY A 690 5.69 -29.93 29.07
C GLY A 690 6.99 -30.72 29.29
N ASN A 691 7.09 -31.90 28.66
CA ASN A 691 8.28 -32.77 28.71
C ASN A 691 9.25 -32.55 27.53
N THR A 692 8.94 -31.66 26.60
CA THR A 692 9.71 -31.44 25.37
C THR A 692 10.70 -30.30 25.58
N THR A 693 12.00 -30.58 25.42
CA THR A 693 13.03 -29.54 25.33
C THR A 693 12.89 -28.81 24.00
N LEU A 694 12.74 -27.49 24.10
CA LEU A 694 12.61 -26.59 22.97
C LEU A 694 13.98 -26.08 22.51
N GLN A 695 14.82 -25.65 23.46
CA GLN A 695 16.19 -25.22 23.19
C GLN A 695 17.06 -25.30 24.43
N SER A 696 18.35 -25.49 24.22
CA SER A 696 19.39 -25.36 25.25
C SER A 696 20.36 -24.24 24.87
N VAL A 697 20.72 -23.38 25.82
CA VAL A 697 21.64 -22.24 25.60
C VAL A 697 22.79 -22.36 26.57
N HIS A 698 24.02 -22.24 26.08
CA HIS A 698 25.21 -22.20 26.93
C HIS A 698 25.23 -20.91 27.75
N VAL A 699 25.58 -21.03 29.03
CA VAL A 699 25.60 -19.94 30.00
C VAL A 699 26.90 -20.00 30.78
N LEU A 700 27.71 -18.95 30.69
CA LEU A 700 29.01 -18.86 31.34
C LEU A 700 28.93 -17.85 32.49
N HIS A 701 29.15 -18.31 33.71
CA HIS A 701 29.20 -17.49 34.91
C HIS A 701 30.67 -17.24 35.32
N ARG A 702 31.03 -15.98 35.60
CA ARG A 702 32.35 -15.58 36.09
C ARG A 702 32.23 -14.92 37.46
N ASN A 703 33.22 -15.14 38.31
CA ASN A 703 33.38 -14.35 39.54
C ASN A 703 33.74 -12.90 39.19
N GLU A 704 33.39 -11.97 40.07
CA GLU A 704 33.84 -10.57 40.03
C GLU A 704 35.36 -10.43 39.99
#